data_AF-A0A1E5QMF2-F1
#
_entry.id   AF-A0A1E5QMF2-F1
#
_cell.length_a   1.000
_cell.length_b   1.000
_cell.length_c   1.000
_cell.angle_alpha   90.00
_cell.angle_beta   90.00
_cell.angle_gamma   90.00
#
_symmetry.space_group_name_H-M   'P 1'
#
loop_
_entity.id
_entity.type
_entity.pdbx_description
1 polymer ?
#
loop_
_entity_poly.entity_id
_entity_poly.type
_entity_poly.pdbx_seq_one_letter_code
_entity_poly.pdbx_strand_id
1 'polypeptide(L)'
;MSIKASGGSSVARPQLYQTLPVSTIVQAEQQDRFPGRGELNELSNYFSSGLKRLEIAEIITKNSELIVSRAANRIFTGGSPMSYLEKPREQVMVTAAAGAGGDDMRKAVSLGTATYVESSGGFLEGLRNLFSAGSGGPIPTGFRPINVSRYGPSNMQKSLRDMSWFLRYVTYAIVAGDPNIIVVNTRGLREIIENACSSQATIVALQEMKVAAAGYFRQDDEASTIVNQYFDILITEFKAPGPSDKLRQRPSGDQQGLQLPQSYFNAAERRPKYAMKPGLSAFEKQEVVKAAYRQVFERDITRAYSQSISYLESQVKNGDISMKEFIRRLGKSPLYRKQFYEPFINSRALELAFRHILGRGPSSREEVQQYFSIISKGGLSALIDALIDSPEYSDYFGEETVPYLRGLGQEAQECRNWGPQQDLFNYSAPFRKIPQFITTFARYNRPLPDQHPYGSGNDPLEIQFGAIFPKETRNPSASPAPFGKDTRRILIRRGPGIDNQLSNPAARPVAPGSLGPKVFKLDQIPSTIGKTKGASVKFSESSTQAVIRACYLQVFGRDVYEGQRIKVAEIKLENGEITIREFIRMLAKSDLFRKMYWSSLYITKAVEYIHRRLLGRPTYGRAEINKYFDTCAKKGFYALVDDIIDSVEYNEAFGEDTVPYERYLTPAGVSLRTRVGSLRPDAGVPPQKEETPRFVELGQVSEIRTEPDIAFRISQGVSAKRDQRKVFKLRDLNNKTEVETLIRAAYRQVFERDIEPYVVKNEFTVLESKLRNGEINLKEFIEGLGGSELYIREFYTPYPNTKVIELGTKHFLGRAPLDQKEIQKYNQILAASGIRAFVGAMVNSAEYAQAFGEDTVPYYRYNTFPAANFPNSEKLYNRLTKQNRELVVPSFEPVKSRMDSSKLPMTGKAIADLAAQSRQMDMSQPKFIELGRSFNDGRGQSVEVGVGTTRRKPARIHRMTNGANQAETAQTINAIYCQVMDVFSGQVPGEFRRSDLESKLRNGEISVREFVRELASSEIYRKRFYTPYPNTKVIEFLFRHLLGRAPATQAEIRQYNKLLADGGLKAAVVAMVESSEYARFFGEDVVPYKRFPALPAGNYLGSAIADTDLVKQSWSDLSPSTMGGRFSR
;
A
#
# COMPACT_ATOMS: atom_id res chain seq x y z
N MET A 1 19.94 16.03 16.72
CA MET A 1 19.54 15.32 15.48
C MET A 1 19.85 13.84 15.64
N SER A 2 18.86 12.94 15.52
CA SER A 2 19.12 11.49 15.51
C SER A 2 19.58 11.07 14.11
N ILE A 3 20.74 10.42 13.99
CA ILE A 3 21.20 9.83 12.73
C ILE A 3 20.31 8.61 12.42
N LYS A 4 19.68 8.57 11.24
CA LYS A 4 18.69 7.53 10.88
C LYS A 4 19.19 6.51 9.86
N ALA A 5 20.32 6.79 9.23
CA ALA A 5 20.92 5.94 8.22
C ALA A 5 22.44 6.01 8.30
N SER A 6 23.11 5.00 7.78
CA SER A 6 24.56 4.99 7.61
C SER A 6 24.90 4.44 6.25
N GLY A 7 25.89 5.05 5.59
CA GLY A 7 26.49 4.50 4.39
C GLY A 7 27.55 3.41 4.68
N GLY A 8 27.75 3.05 5.95
CA GLY A 8 28.83 2.19 6.41
C GLY A 8 30.10 2.96 6.77
N SER A 9 30.91 2.37 7.66
CA SER A 9 32.25 2.86 7.98
C SER A 9 33.26 1.89 7.39
N SER A 10 33.92 2.28 6.31
CA SER A 10 35.08 1.56 5.81
C SER A 10 36.28 1.83 6.72
N VAL A 11 37.15 0.82 6.87
CA VAL A 11 38.41 0.98 7.61
C VAL A 11 39.35 1.79 6.73
N ALA A 12 39.38 3.11 6.93
CA ALA A 12 40.35 3.99 6.30
C ALA A 12 41.53 4.20 7.23
N ARG A 13 42.74 3.91 6.73
CA ARG A 13 43.99 4.22 7.44
C ARG A 13 44.59 5.47 6.80
N PRO A 14 44.64 6.61 7.51
CA PRO A 14 45.29 7.80 6.98
C PRO A 14 46.78 7.51 6.80
N GLN A 15 47.34 7.93 5.68
CA GLN A 15 48.78 7.85 5.46
C GLN A 15 49.46 8.91 6.32
N LEU A 16 50.37 8.46 7.18
CA LEU A 16 51.08 9.32 8.13
C LEU A 16 52.37 9.88 7.52
N TYR A 17 53.08 9.05 6.77
CA TYR A 17 54.36 9.36 6.13
C TYR A 17 54.65 8.38 4.99
N GLN A 18 55.73 8.64 4.26
CA GLN A 18 56.21 7.79 3.17
C GLN A 18 57.55 7.18 3.57
N THR A 19 57.81 5.97 3.08
CA THR A 19 59.14 5.34 3.14
C THR A 19 59.58 5.11 1.70
N LEU A 20 60.89 5.09 1.48
CA LEU A 20 61.43 4.88 0.13
C LEU A 20 60.96 3.56 -0.49
N PRO A 21 60.94 2.41 0.22
CA PRO A 21 60.42 1.17 -0.37
C PRO A 21 58.93 1.21 -0.71
N VAL A 22 58.11 1.80 0.15
CA VAL A 22 56.67 1.88 -0.10
C VAL A 22 56.39 2.82 -1.27
N SER A 23 57.07 3.97 -1.36
CA SER A 23 56.83 4.94 -2.42
C SER A 23 57.23 4.42 -3.80
N THR A 24 58.35 3.68 -3.92
CA THR A 24 58.79 3.06 -5.19
C THR A 24 57.87 1.93 -5.63
N ILE A 25 57.48 1.04 -4.72
CA ILE A 25 56.55 -0.07 -5.03
C ILE A 25 55.18 0.47 -5.44
N VAL A 26 54.67 1.48 -4.71
CA VAL A 26 53.38 2.10 -5.01
C VAL A 26 53.38 2.77 -6.38
N GLN A 27 54.48 3.40 -6.80
CA GLN A 27 54.56 4.00 -8.15
C GLN A 27 54.41 2.96 -9.26
N ALA A 28 55.00 1.77 -9.10
CA ALA A 28 54.82 0.67 -10.04
C ALA A 28 53.39 0.08 -9.99
N GLU A 29 52.83 -0.06 -8.77
CA GLU A 29 51.47 -0.57 -8.56
C GLU A 29 50.40 0.35 -9.18
N GLN A 30 50.49 1.66 -8.95
CA GLN A 30 49.59 2.65 -9.55
C GLN A 30 49.64 2.67 -11.09
N GLN A 31 50.65 2.05 -11.68
CA GLN A 31 50.88 1.92 -13.12
C GLN A 31 50.51 0.55 -13.68
N ASP A 32 50.02 -0.38 -12.83
CA ASP A 32 49.78 -1.79 -13.16
C ASP A 32 50.99 -2.49 -13.81
N ARG A 33 52.21 -2.02 -13.51
CA ARG A 33 53.46 -2.55 -14.06
C ARG A 33 54.26 -3.28 -12.99
N PHE A 34 55.15 -4.15 -13.46
CA PHE A 34 56.20 -4.68 -12.60
C PHE A 34 57.27 -3.60 -12.37
N PRO A 35 57.92 -3.59 -11.19
CA PRO A 35 59.04 -2.69 -10.92
C PRO A 35 60.11 -2.81 -12.01
N GLY A 36 60.51 -1.66 -12.55
CA GLY A 36 61.55 -1.60 -13.57
C GLY A 36 62.95 -1.81 -12.97
N ARG A 37 63.96 -2.02 -13.83
CA ARG A 37 65.35 -2.19 -13.37
C ARG A 37 65.86 -1.00 -12.55
N GLY A 38 65.46 0.23 -12.90
CA GLY A 38 65.83 1.43 -12.15
C GLY A 38 65.30 1.45 -10.72
N GLU A 39 64.02 1.12 -10.54
CA GLU A 39 63.38 1.06 -9.20
C GLU A 39 63.89 -0.11 -8.37
N LEU A 40 64.15 -1.25 -9.01
CA LEU A 40 64.79 -2.40 -8.35
C LEU A 40 66.20 -2.05 -7.87
N ASN A 41 66.96 -1.30 -8.67
CA ASN A 41 68.27 -0.80 -8.25
C ASN A 41 68.14 0.19 -7.07
N GLU A 42 67.15 1.07 -7.08
CA GLU A 42 66.89 2.01 -5.98
C GLU A 42 66.54 1.27 -4.67
N LEU A 43 65.66 0.25 -4.75
CA LEU A 43 65.35 -0.63 -3.63
C LEU A 43 66.60 -1.38 -3.15
N SER A 44 67.39 -1.93 -4.07
CA SER A 44 68.65 -2.63 -3.74
C SER A 44 69.62 -1.72 -3.00
N ASN A 45 69.79 -0.47 -3.47
CA ASN A 45 70.65 0.52 -2.84
C ASN A 45 70.14 0.92 -1.44
N TYR A 46 68.83 1.01 -1.27
CA TYR A 46 68.25 1.28 0.04
C TYR A 46 68.51 0.14 1.03
N PHE A 47 68.24 -1.11 0.63
CA PHE A 47 68.43 -2.26 1.52
C PHE A 47 69.91 -2.55 1.82
N SER A 48 70.83 -2.29 0.88
CA SER A 48 72.27 -2.42 1.14
C SER A 48 72.77 -1.41 2.17
N SER A 49 72.23 -0.18 2.18
CA SER A 49 72.53 0.86 3.19
C SER A 49 71.78 0.68 4.53
N GLY A 50 70.97 -0.38 4.68
CA GLY A 50 70.09 -0.58 5.84
C GLY A 50 70.81 -0.71 7.18
N LEU A 51 71.88 -1.51 7.25
CA LEU A 51 72.67 -1.71 8.48
C LEU A 51 73.26 -0.39 8.98
N LYS A 52 73.81 0.41 8.07
CA LYS A 52 74.39 1.73 8.36
C LYS A 52 73.36 2.67 8.98
N ARG A 53 72.14 2.71 8.43
CA ARG A 53 71.03 3.54 8.94
C ARG A 53 70.58 3.10 10.35
N LEU A 54 70.57 1.79 10.62
CA LEU A 54 70.26 1.25 11.94
C LEU A 54 71.34 1.60 12.97
N GLU A 55 72.62 1.48 12.60
CA GLU A 55 73.75 1.87 13.45
C GLU A 55 73.69 3.35 13.82
N ILE A 56 73.42 4.23 12.84
CA ILE A 56 73.21 5.66 13.07
C ILE A 56 72.06 5.90 14.07
N ALA A 57 70.92 5.25 13.86
CA ALA A 57 69.77 5.39 14.73
C ALA A 57 70.05 4.88 16.15
N GLU A 58 70.78 3.77 16.30
CA GLU A 58 71.17 3.21 17.59
C GLU A 58 72.09 4.16 18.36
N ILE A 59 73.14 4.69 17.73
CA ILE A 59 74.09 5.62 18.34
C ILE A 59 73.39 6.92 18.77
N ILE A 60 72.51 7.47 17.95
CA ILE A 60 71.74 8.67 18.29
C ILE A 60 70.76 8.39 19.45
N THR A 61 70.10 7.24 19.44
CA THR A 61 69.13 6.86 20.48
C THR A 61 69.83 6.65 21.83
N LYS A 62 70.97 5.93 21.83
CA LYS A 62 71.79 5.68 23.03
C LYS A 62 72.29 6.98 23.68
N ASN A 63 72.64 7.97 22.85
CA ASN A 63 73.16 9.26 23.31
C ASN A 63 72.10 10.38 23.34
N SER A 64 70.82 10.05 23.25
CA SER A 64 69.73 11.03 23.09
C SER A 64 69.63 12.03 24.24
N GLU A 65 69.79 11.58 25.50
CA GLU A 65 69.79 12.45 26.68
C GLU A 65 70.93 13.47 26.64
N LEU A 66 72.13 13.04 26.22
CA LEU A 66 73.30 13.91 26.10
C LEU A 66 73.10 14.96 24.99
N ILE A 67 72.57 14.55 23.83
CA ILE A 67 72.27 15.45 22.70
C ILE A 67 71.23 16.50 23.13
N VAL A 68 70.14 16.08 23.76
CA VAL A 68 69.08 17.00 24.24
C VAL A 68 69.61 17.91 25.35
N SER A 69 70.41 17.39 26.29
CA SER A 69 70.97 18.19 27.38
C SER A 69 71.88 19.32 26.86
N ARG A 70 72.71 19.02 25.86
CA ARG A 70 73.62 20.00 25.25
C ARG A 70 72.85 21.11 24.53
N ALA A 71 71.78 20.75 23.81
CA ALA A 71 70.91 21.72 23.16
C ALA A 71 70.09 22.56 24.16
N ALA A 72 69.56 21.94 25.23
CA ALA A 72 68.81 22.63 26.27
C ALA A 72 69.68 23.64 27.02
N ASN A 73 70.90 23.27 27.40
CA ASN A 73 71.85 24.16 28.07
C ASN A 73 72.27 25.36 27.21
N ARG A 74 72.15 25.25 25.87
CA ARG A 74 72.44 26.35 24.95
C ARG A 74 71.36 27.44 24.95
N ILE A 75 70.10 27.07 25.23
CA ILE A 75 68.96 27.99 25.11
C ILE A 75 68.31 28.36 26.45
N PHE A 76 68.51 27.57 27.51
CA PHE A 76 67.97 27.82 28.84
C PHE A 76 69.03 28.29 29.83
N THR A 77 68.68 29.24 30.70
CA THR A 77 69.54 29.75 31.78
C THR A 77 68.83 29.76 33.12
N GLY A 78 69.58 29.69 34.22
CA GLY A 78 69.04 29.83 35.59
C GLY A 78 68.41 28.58 36.20
N GLY A 79 68.86 27.37 35.83
CA GLY A 79 68.45 26.10 36.43
C GLY A 79 68.97 24.89 35.62
N SER A 80 68.76 23.65 36.11
CA SER A 80 69.05 22.41 35.36
C SER A 80 67.85 22.00 34.51
N PRO A 81 67.88 22.16 33.17
CA PRO A 81 66.73 21.87 32.32
C PRO A 81 66.34 20.39 32.36
N MET A 82 67.32 19.48 32.44
CA MET A 82 67.08 18.03 32.37
C MET A 82 66.18 17.47 33.50
N SER A 83 66.03 18.20 34.61
CA SER A 83 65.08 17.84 35.68
C SER A 83 63.61 17.78 35.21
N TYR A 84 63.28 18.43 34.10
CA TYR A 84 61.94 18.48 33.52
C TYR A 84 61.75 17.50 32.35
N LEU A 85 62.73 16.66 32.02
CA LEU A 85 62.58 15.67 30.95
C LEU A 85 61.66 14.53 31.41
N GLU A 86 60.49 14.40 30.80
CA GLU A 86 59.61 13.26 31.03
C GLU A 86 60.22 12.01 30.37
N LYS A 87 60.62 11.01 31.17
CA LYS A 87 61.01 9.70 30.65
C LYS A 87 59.79 9.04 30.00
N PRO A 88 59.91 8.45 28.81
CA PRO A 88 58.81 7.72 28.20
C PRO A 88 58.37 6.59 29.16
N ARG A 89 57.06 6.45 29.39
CA ARG A 89 56.50 5.30 30.11
C ARG A 89 56.84 4.05 29.30
N GLU A 90 57.82 3.27 29.74
CA GLU A 90 58.07 1.95 29.19
C GLU A 90 56.78 1.12 29.37
N GLN A 91 56.18 0.72 28.25
CA GLN A 91 55.19 -0.35 28.29
C GLN A 91 55.97 -1.62 28.59
N VAL A 92 55.83 -2.12 29.81
CA VAL A 92 56.31 -3.46 30.19
C VAL A 92 55.72 -4.45 29.18
N MET A 93 56.55 -4.94 28.26
CA MET A 93 56.21 -6.11 27.47
C MET A 93 56.12 -7.28 28.44
N VAL A 94 54.90 -7.69 28.76
CA VAL A 94 54.65 -9.03 29.28
C VAL A 94 54.86 -9.98 28.12
N THR A 95 56.12 -10.36 27.87
CA THR A 95 56.42 -11.56 27.11
C THR A 95 55.90 -12.74 27.94
N ALA A 96 55.05 -13.53 27.29
CA ALA A 96 54.43 -14.71 27.87
C ALA A 96 55.52 -15.74 28.25
N ALA A 97 55.90 -15.76 29.52
CA ALA A 97 56.43 -16.93 30.18
C ALA A 97 55.36 -17.43 31.14
N ALA A 98 54.55 -18.38 30.68
CA ALA A 98 53.66 -19.14 31.55
C ALA A 98 54.51 -20.11 32.37
N GLY A 99 54.50 -19.95 33.70
CA GLY A 99 54.91 -21.00 34.63
C GLY A 99 55.81 -20.54 35.77
N ALA A 100 55.23 -19.93 36.80
CA ALA A 100 55.52 -20.18 38.22
C ALA A 100 54.79 -19.13 39.06
N GLY A 101 54.10 -19.57 40.11
CA GLY A 101 53.30 -18.73 40.98
C GLY A 101 54.13 -17.77 41.84
N GLY A 102 53.46 -16.77 42.40
CA GLY A 102 54.05 -15.89 43.40
C GLY A 102 53.28 -14.58 43.54
N ASP A 103 52.47 -14.48 44.58
CA ASP A 103 51.68 -13.32 44.99
C ASP A 103 52.53 -12.22 45.68
N ASP A 104 53.78 -12.02 45.24
CA ASP A 104 54.78 -11.24 46.01
C ASP A 104 55.46 -10.10 45.23
N MET A 105 54.91 -9.68 44.09
CA MET A 105 55.49 -8.59 43.27
C MET A 105 54.75 -7.25 43.36
N ARG A 106 53.75 -7.12 44.24
CA ARG A 106 52.96 -5.88 44.42
C ARG A 106 53.43 -4.96 45.55
N LYS A 107 54.48 -5.31 46.30
CA LYS A 107 55.01 -4.51 47.42
C LYS A 107 56.34 -3.79 47.17
N ALA A 108 56.90 -3.83 45.97
CA ALA A 108 58.18 -3.17 45.65
C ALA A 108 58.06 -1.86 44.85
N VAL A 109 56.84 -1.39 44.52
CA VAL A 109 56.63 -0.20 43.66
C VAL A 109 56.24 1.06 44.46
N SER A 110 56.36 1.05 45.79
CA SER A 110 55.98 2.19 46.64
C SER A 110 57.12 2.89 47.38
N LEU A 111 58.38 2.67 47.01
CA LEU A 111 59.51 3.34 47.65
C LEU A 111 60.42 3.99 46.62
N GLY A 112 60.09 5.24 46.30
CA GLY A 112 60.99 6.15 45.60
C GLY A 112 62.10 6.60 46.53
N THR A 113 63.32 6.13 46.30
CA THR A 113 64.61 6.83 46.52
C THR A 113 65.71 5.86 46.13
N ALA A 114 66.34 6.07 44.97
CA ALA A 114 67.61 5.45 44.65
C ALA A 114 68.52 6.53 44.04
N THR A 115 69.39 7.01 44.92
CA THR A 115 70.64 7.72 44.67
C THR A 115 71.42 7.11 43.52
N TYR A 116 71.92 7.96 42.63
CA TYR A 116 72.91 7.58 41.61
C TYR A 116 74.24 7.25 42.30
N VAL A 117 74.81 6.09 41.95
CA VAL A 117 76.24 5.81 42.13
C VAL A 117 76.99 6.51 41.02
N GLU A 118 77.82 7.44 41.44
CA GLU A 118 78.81 8.16 40.66
C GLU A 118 79.93 7.20 40.23
N SER A 119 80.05 6.92 38.93
CA SER A 119 81.27 6.32 38.38
C SER A 119 82.23 7.44 38.01
N SER A 120 83.13 7.73 38.95
CA SER A 120 84.37 8.50 38.86
C SER A 120 84.99 8.53 37.45
N GLY A 121 85.09 9.74 36.87
CA GLY A 121 85.81 10.01 35.63
C GLY A 121 85.92 11.50 35.30
N GLY A 122 86.84 12.21 35.95
CA GLY A 122 87.59 13.34 35.36
C GLY A 122 86.91 14.71 35.18
N PHE A 123 87.00 15.55 36.21
CA PHE A 123 86.72 17.02 36.22
C PHE A 123 87.39 17.81 35.06
N LEU A 124 88.46 17.29 34.45
CA LEU A 124 89.20 17.93 33.36
C LEU A 124 88.55 17.79 31.97
N GLU A 125 87.66 16.81 31.75
CA GLU A 125 86.98 16.63 30.47
C GLU A 125 85.73 17.52 30.34
N GLY A 126 85.10 17.83 31.48
CA GLY A 126 84.03 18.83 31.58
C GLY A 126 84.48 20.25 31.24
N LEU A 127 85.73 20.61 31.56
CA LEU A 127 86.31 21.92 31.22
C LEU A 127 86.62 22.04 29.72
N ARG A 128 86.98 20.95 29.05
CA ARG A 128 87.24 20.94 27.60
C ARG A 128 85.97 21.13 26.77
N ASN A 129 84.83 20.64 27.26
CA ASN A 129 83.50 20.87 26.66
C ASN A 129 82.95 22.28 26.94
N LEU A 130 83.38 22.94 28.02
CA LEU A 130 83.01 24.33 28.30
C LEU A 130 83.81 25.33 27.43
N PHE A 131 85.08 25.02 27.13
CA PHE A 131 85.95 25.85 26.28
C PHE A 131 85.84 25.56 24.77
N SER A 132 85.11 24.52 24.35
CA SER A 132 84.73 24.29 22.95
C SER A 132 83.43 25.01 22.53
N ALA A 133 83.04 26.07 23.25
CA ALA A 133 81.84 26.89 22.98
C ALA A 133 81.91 27.72 21.68
N GLY A 134 82.91 27.48 20.82
CA GLY A 134 83.10 28.13 19.52
C GLY A 134 82.51 27.40 18.31
N SER A 135 81.87 26.23 18.48
CA SER A 135 81.41 25.42 17.31
C SER A 135 79.90 25.30 17.12
N GLY A 136 79.08 26.02 17.90
CA GLY A 136 77.63 26.08 17.67
C GLY A 136 77.36 26.96 16.45
N GLY A 137 76.51 26.51 15.53
CA GLY A 137 76.18 27.25 14.29
C GLY A 137 75.78 28.72 14.50
N PRO A 138 75.70 29.52 13.42
CA PRO A 138 75.48 30.96 13.50
C PRO A 138 74.22 31.29 14.31
N ILE A 139 74.39 32.08 15.38
CA ILE A 139 73.30 32.53 16.25
C ILE A 139 72.41 33.49 15.44
N PRO A 140 71.09 33.23 15.33
CA PRO A 140 70.17 34.11 14.62
C PRO A 140 70.05 35.49 15.28
N THR A 141 69.81 36.52 14.47
CA THR A 141 69.50 37.87 14.96
C THR A 141 68.22 37.84 15.82
N GLY A 142 68.30 38.33 17.06
CA GLY A 142 67.16 38.37 17.99
C GLY A 142 67.03 37.20 18.96
N PHE A 143 68.00 36.28 19.02
CA PHE A 143 68.04 35.22 20.05
C PHE A 143 68.20 35.80 21.47
N ARG A 144 67.36 35.34 22.40
CA ARG A 144 67.49 35.60 23.85
C ARG A 144 67.36 34.28 24.61
N PRO A 145 68.27 33.98 25.56
CA PRO A 145 68.16 32.77 26.36
C PRO A 145 66.92 32.82 27.27
N ILE A 146 66.26 31.68 27.42
CA ILE A 146 65.01 31.53 28.19
C ILE A 146 65.37 31.21 29.64
N ASN A 147 64.86 32.00 30.58
CA ASN A 147 65.10 31.74 32.00
C ASN A 147 64.12 30.67 32.52
N VAL A 148 64.65 29.56 33.06
CA VAL A 148 63.87 28.40 33.54
C VAL A 148 62.82 28.80 34.57
N SER A 149 63.16 29.70 35.51
CA SER A 149 62.25 30.14 36.58
C SER A 149 61.05 30.93 36.07
N ARG A 150 61.23 31.74 35.01
CA ARG A 150 60.15 32.53 34.40
C ARG A 150 59.32 31.74 33.40
N TYR A 151 59.90 30.69 32.81
CA TYR A 151 59.25 29.88 31.78
C TYR A 151 58.20 28.91 32.35
N GLY A 152 58.44 28.43 33.58
CA GLY A 152 57.54 27.55 34.30
C GLY A 152 57.67 26.07 33.91
N PRO A 153 57.29 25.15 34.81
CA PRO A 153 57.57 23.71 34.66
C PRO A 153 56.85 23.07 33.46
N SER A 154 55.59 23.44 33.20
CA SER A 154 54.80 22.85 32.11
C SER A 154 55.35 23.21 30.73
N ASN A 155 55.78 24.45 30.53
CA ASN A 155 56.37 24.88 29.26
C ASN A 155 57.76 24.28 29.08
N MET A 156 58.53 24.18 30.16
CA MET A 156 59.85 23.54 30.17
C MET A 156 59.76 22.05 29.76
N GLN A 157 58.79 21.30 30.30
CA GLN A 157 58.49 19.93 29.89
C GLN A 157 58.15 19.83 28.40
N LYS A 158 57.30 20.73 27.88
CA LYS A 158 56.96 20.76 26.45
C LYS A 158 58.19 21.00 25.57
N SER A 159 59.06 21.96 25.92
CA SER A 159 60.28 22.22 25.14
C SER A 159 61.23 21.03 25.10
N LEU A 160 61.45 20.34 26.22
CA LEU A 160 62.33 19.16 26.24
C LEU A 160 61.70 17.96 25.52
N ARG A 161 60.38 17.78 25.66
CA ARG A 161 59.63 16.79 24.89
C ARG A 161 59.77 17.06 23.39
N ASP A 162 59.64 18.31 22.95
CA ASP A 162 59.73 18.68 21.54
C ASP A 162 61.14 18.46 20.99
N MET A 163 62.20 18.78 21.77
CA MET A 163 63.59 18.41 21.40
C MET A 163 63.75 16.88 21.27
N SER A 164 63.20 16.11 22.19
CA SER A 164 63.20 14.64 22.10
C SER A 164 62.44 14.14 20.87
N TRP A 165 61.29 14.75 20.54
CA TRP A 165 60.50 14.42 19.35
C TRP A 165 61.24 14.74 18.04
N PHE A 166 61.92 15.89 17.95
CA PHE A 166 62.74 16.21 16.80
C PHE A 166 63.83 15.17 16.57
N LEU A 167 64.53 14.76 17.64
CA LEU A 167 65.56 13.73 17.55
C LEU A 167 64.98 12.38 17.09
N ARG A 168 63.82 11.99 17.66
CA ARG A 168 63.12 10.77 17.26
C ARG A 168 62.68 10.80 15.80
N TYR A 169 62.08 11.89 15.34
CA TYR A 169 61.67 12.02 13.93
C TYR A 169 62.86 11.99 12.98
N VAL A 170 64.02 12.55 13.35
CA VAL A 170 65.26 12.40 12.58
C VAL A 170 65.68 10.94 12.50
N THR A 171 65.75 10.23 13.63
CA THR A 171 66.10 8.79 13.62
C THR A 171 65.11 7.96 12.80
N TYR A 172 63.81 8.24 12.89
CA TYR A 172 62.78 7.53 12.11
C TYR A 172 62.89 7.84 10.62
N ALA A 173 63.18 9.08 10.23
CA ALA A 173 63.37 9.46 8.85
C ALA A 173 64.61 8.81 8.22
N ILE A 174 65.73 8.74 8.97
CA ILE A 174 66.95 8.05 8.54
C ILE A 174 66.67 6.56 8.27
N VAL A 175 65.96 5.91 9.18
CA VAL A 175 65.57 4.49 9.04
C VAL A 175 64.56 4.30 7.92
N ALA A 176 63.62 5.23 7.72
CA ALA A 176 62.58 5.15 6.68
C ALA A 176 63.10 5.39 5.25
N GLY A 177 64.27 6.01 5.08
CA GLY A 177 64.83 6.32 3.77
C GLY A 177 64.35 7.62 3.14
N ASP A 178 63.37 8.28 3.73
CA ASP A 178 62.69 9.44 3.17
C ASP A 178 62.44 10.49 4.28
N PRO A 179 62.75 11.79 4.04
CA PRO A 179 62.52 12.86 5.01
C PRO A 179 61.03 13.23 5.20
N ASN A 180 60.08 12.58 4.55
CA ASN A 180 58.66 12.95 4.59
C ASN A 180 58.08 13.08 6.02
N ILE A 181 58.52 12.24 6.97
CA ILE A 181 58.14 12.33 8.40
C ILE A 181 58.48 13.71 8.96
N ILE A 182 59.66 14.23 8.63
CA ILE A 182 60.12 15.54 9.07
C ILE A 182 59.30 16.62 8.36
N VAL A 183 59.20 16.56 7.03
CA VAL A 183 58.53 17.59 6.21
C VAL A 183 57.09 17.82 6.69
N VAL A 184 56.31 16.75 6.84
CA VAL A 184 54.87 16.84 7.18
C VAL A 184 54.65 17.40 8.59
N ASN A 185 55.48 17.00 9.56
CA ASN A 185 55.25 17.32 10.97
C ASN A 185 55.89 18.62 11.43
N THR A 186 56.86 19.15 10.66
CA THR A 186 57.65 20.32 11.07
C THR A 186 57.30 21.58 10.28
N ARG A 187 56.79 21.41 9.06
CA ARG A 187 56.29 22.53 8.26
C ARG A 187 55.12 23.22 8.96
N GLY A 188 55.20 24.54 9.11
CA GLY A 188 54.16 25.35 9.78
C GLY A 188 54.17 25.25 11.31
N LEU A 189 54.99 24.37 11.90
CA LEU A 189 55.11 24.24 13.36
C LEU A 189 55.66 25.52 14.00
N ARG A 190 56.52 26.26 13.28
CA ARG A 190 57.09 27.53 13.74
C ARG A 190 56.00 28.52 14.15
N GLU A 191 54.99 28.73 13.33
CA GLU A 191 53.90 29.68 13.60
C GLU A 191 53.05 29.24 14.80
N ILE A 192 52.87 27.93 14.97
CA ILE A 192 52.15 27.36 16.12
C ILE A 192 52.95 27.57 17.42
N ILE A 193 54.26 27.37 17.38
CA ILE A 193 55.16 27.49 18.54
C ILE A 193 55.45 28.95 18.89
N GLU A 194 55.46 29.87 17.93
CA GLU A 194 55.78 31.30 18.14
C GLU A 194 54.85 31.99 19.15
N ASN A 195 53.63 31.47 19.33
CA ASN A 195 52.69 31.93 20.36
C ASN A 195 53.10 31.57 21.80
N ALA A 196 53.95 30.55 21.99
CA ALA A 196 54.31 29.99 23.30
C ALA A 196 55.82 29.98 23.59
N CYS A 197 56.67 30.02 22.55
CA CYS A 197 58.13 29.99 22.67
C CYS A 197 58.79 30.81 21.56
N SER A 198 60.03 31.27 21.78
CA SER A 198 60.80 31.97 20.75
C SER A 198 61.19 31.02 19.62
N SER A 199 60.74 31.32 18.40
CA SER A 199 61.12 30.59 17.18
C SER A 199 62.64 30.54 16.97
N GLN A 200 63.35 31.60 17.35
CA GLN A 200 64.82 31.67 17.28
C GLN A 200 65.51 30.73 18.27
N ALA A 201 64.95 30.55 19.48
CA ALA A 201 65.49 29.61 20.45
C ALA A 201 65.39 28.17 19.94
N THR A 202 64.29 27.81 19.28
CA THR A 202 64.14 26.48 18.67
C THR A 202 65.15 26.24 17.55
N ILE A 203 65.42 27.23 16.69
CA ILE A 203 66.43 27.10 15.61
C ILE A 203 67.83 26.86 16.20
N VAL A 204 68.21 27.61 17.23
CA VAL A 204 69.50 27.43 17.91
C VAL A 204 69.59 26.04 18.55
N ALA A 205 68.52 25.58 19.21
CA ALA A 205 68.49 24.23 19.77
C ALA A 205 68.67 23.15 18.68
N LEU A 206 67.97 23.27 17.55
CA LEU A 206 68.09 22.31 16.43
C LEU A 206 69.49 22.32 15.81
N GLN A 207 70.12 23.50 15.66
CA GLN A 207 71.50 23.62 15.18
C GLN A 207 72.49 22.97 16.15
N GLU A 208 72.30 23.15 17.47
CA GLU A 208 73.16 22.50 18.47
C GLU A 208 72.95 20.99 18.49
N MET A 209 71.70 20.51 18.35
CA MET A 209 71.40 19.08 18.21
C MET A 209 72.07 18.47 16.98
N LYS A 210 72.09 19.18 15.84
CA LYS A 210 72.82 18.77 14.63
C LYS A 210 74.31 18.59 14.91
N VAL A 211 74.96 19.61 15.49
CA VAL A 211 76.40 19.57 15.80
C VAL A 211 76.72 18.48 16.82
N ALA A 212 75.87 18.32 17.84
CA ALA A 212 76.02 17.28 18.86
C ALA A 212 75.87 15.87 18.27
N ALA A 213 74.87 15.64 17.42
CA ALA A 213 74.66 14.35 16.75
C ALA A 213 75.79 14.02 15.77
N ALA A 214 76.20 14.97 14.92
CA ALA A 214 77.32 14.78 13.99
C ALA A 214 78.67 14.53 14.70
N GLY A 215 78.83 15.04 15.92
CA GLY A 215 80.03 14.82 16.74
C GLY A 215 80.32 13.35 17.09
N TYR A 216 79.29 12.49 17.11
CA TYR A 216 79.44 11.05 17.36
C TYR A 216 79.92 10.27 16.13
N PHE A 217 79.87 10.86 14.92
CA PHE A 217 80.21 10.20 13.65
C PHE A 217 81.45 10.79 12.98
N ARG A 218 82.37 11.43 13.72
CA ARG A 218 83.58 12.06 13.15
C ARG A 218 84.52 11.10 12.42
N GLN A 219 84.44 9.81 12.72
CA GLN A 219 85.26 8.76 12.10
C GLN A 219 84.55 8.11 10.89
N ASP A 220 83.28 8.44 10.64
CA ASP A 220 82.43 7.82 9.63
C ASP A 220 81.76 8.89 8.77
N ASP A 221 82.44 9.26 7.68
CA ASP A 221 82.03 10.35 6.80
C ASP A 221 80.65 10.11 6.15
N GLU A 222 80.33 8.85 5.83
CA GLU A 222 79.04 8.49 5.24
C GLU A 222 77.89 8.70 6.24
N ALA A 223 78.05 8.21 7.48
CA ALA A 223 77.07 8.41 8.55
C ALA A 223 76.89 9.89 8.90
N SER A 224 78.01 10.63 9.03
CA SER A 224 77.98 12.07 9.27
C SER A 224 77.22 12.82 8.16
N THR A 225 77.43 12.44 6.90
CA THR A 225 76.73 13.04 5.74
C THR A 225 75.23 12.79 5.81
N ILE A 226 74.80 11.56 6.08
CA ILE A 226 73.38 11.21 6.22
C ILE A 226 72.74 12.03 7.35
N VAL A 227 73.35 12.03 8.54
CA VAL A 227 72.83 12.76 9.70
C VAL A 227 72.69 14.26 9.39
N ASN A 228 73.72 14.86 8.81
CA ASN A 228 73.70 16.29 8.44
C ASN A 228 72.58 16.61 7.45
N GLN A 229 72.38 15.78 6.41
CA GLN A 229 71.30 15.97 5.43
C GLN A 229 69.90 16.00 6.09
N TYR A 230 69.58 15.04 6.96
CA TYR A 230 68.26 15.00 7.61
C TYR A 230 68.05 16.16 8.59
N PHE A 231 69.09 16.56 9.35
CA PHE A 231 69.01 17.75 10.21
C PHE A 231 68.90 19.06 9.42
N ASP A 232 69.55 19.17 8.26
CA ASP A 232 69.42 20.34 7.39
C ASP A 232 68.01 20.46 6.83
N ILE A 233 67.39 19.35 6.44
CA ILE A 233 65.97 19.34 6.03
C ILE A 233 65.08 19.76 7.20
N LEU A 234 65.29 19.22 8.40
CA LEU A 234 64.53 19.60 9.60
C LEU A 234 64.59 21.11 9.89
N ILE A 235 65.78 21.69 9.86
CA ILE A 235 65.98 23.13 10.12
C ILE A 235 65.36 23.97 8.99
N THR A 236 65.49 23.53 7.74
CA THR A 236 64.94 24.24 6.57
C THR A 236 63.42 24.25 6.60
N GLU A 237 62.79 23.10 6.86
CA GLU A 237 61.33 22.97 6.92
C GLU A 237 60.72 23.70 8.12
N PHE A 238 61.41 23.72 9.27
CA PHE A 238 60.98 24.51 10.43
C PHE A 238 61.04 26.02 10.16
N LYS A 239 62.05 26.51 9.43
CA LYS A 239 62.18 27.93 9.09
C LYS A 239 61.09 28.40 8.11
N ALA A 240 60.65 27.50 7.26
CA ALA A 240 59.73 27.81 6.18
C ALA A 240 58.30 28.09 6.68
N PRO A 241 57.55 28.98 6.01
CA PRO A 241 56.19 29.33 6.42
C PRO A 241 55.22 28.16 6.28
N GLY A 242 54.14 28.22 7.05
CA GLY A 242 53.02 27.31 6.97
C GLY A 242 52.40 27.33 5.56
N PRO A 243 52.17 26.16 4.95
CA PRO A 243 51.51 26.12 3.65
C PRO A 243 50.03 26.50 3.79
N SER A 244 49.47 27.16 2.78
CA SER A 244 48.05 27.50 2.75
C SER A 244 47.16 26.25 2.67
N ASP A 245 46.00 26.32 3.31
CA ASP A 245 45.01 25.25 3.24
C ASP A 245 44.46 25.09 1.82
N LYS A 246 44.26 23.84 1.40
CA LYS A 246 43.57 23.51 0.16
C LYS A 246 42.08 23.69 0.34
N LEU A 247 41.54 24.74 -0.29
CA LEU A 247 40.11 25.00 -0.33
C LEU A 247 39.45 24.20 -1.46
N ARG A 248 38.31 23.59 -1.14
CA ARG A 248 37.43 22.90 -2.07
C ARG A 248 36.12 23.70 -2.16
N GLN A 249 36.10 24.64 -3.08
CA GLN A 249 34.92 25.47 -3.36
C GLN A 249 33.96 24.73 -4.30
N ARG A 250 32.66 24.97 -4.16
CA ARG A 250 31.61 24.32 -4.95
C ARG A 250 30.75 25.35 -5.67
N PRO A 251 30.39 25.11 -6.94
CA PRO A 251 29.62 26.07 -7.72
C PRO A 251 28.12 26.06 -7.36
N SER A 252 27.63 25.00 -6.71
CA SER A 252 26.20 24.79 -6.42
C SER A 252 25.93 24.81 -4.92
N GLY A 253 24.78 25.38 -4.52
CA GLY A 253 24.41 25.58 -3.11
C GLY A 253 24.02 24.33 -2.34
N ASP A 254 23.74 23.21 -3.02
CA ASP A 254 23.45 21.90 -2.41
C ASP A 254 24.72 21.12 -2.02
N GLN A 255 25.87 21.52 -2.56
CA GLN A 255 27.18 20.95 -2.28
C GLN A 255 27.89 21.82 -1.23
N GLN A 256 28.50 21.19 -0.23
CA GLN A 256 29.24 21.91 0.79
C GLN A 256 30.69 22.18 0.35
N GLY A 257 31.19 23.38 0.66
CA GLY A 257 32.61 23.70 0.58
C GLY A 257 33.39 23.09 1.74
N LEU A 258 34.63 22.67 1.51
CA LEU A 258 35.49 22.06 2.52
C LEU A 258 36.92 22.59 2.42
N GLN A 259 37.73 22.37 3.45
CA GLN A 259 39.16 22.68 3.43
C GLN A 259 40.00 21.50 3.92
N LEU A 260 41.23 21.39 3.44
CA LEU A 260 42.20 20.38 3.85
C LEU A 260 43.55 21.06 4.13
N PRO A 261 44.15 20.85 5.32
CA PRO A 261 45.53 21.28 5.56
C PRO A 261 46.48 20.67 4.55
N GLN A 262 47.33 21.48 3.93
CA GLN A 262 48.25 21.02 2.89
C GLN A 262 49.26 19.98 3.41
N SER A 263 49.61 20.03 4.71
CA SER A 263 50.43 19.00 5.36
C SER A 263 49.81 17.61 5.25
N TYR A 264 48.49 17.49 5.40
CA TYR A 264 47.76 16.23 5.23
C TYR A 264 47.79 15.73 3.78
N PHE A 265 47.73 16.64 2.81
CA PHE A 265 47.89 16.29 1.38
C PHE A 265 49.32 15.82 1.07
N ASN A 266 50.34 16.46 1.64
CA ASN A 266 51.75 16.10 1.43
C ASN A 266 52.11 14.74 2.07
N ALA A 267 51.46 14.40 3.20
CA ALA A 267 51.58 13.08 3.82
C ALA A 267 50.96 11.97 2.98
N ALA A 268 49.88 12.30 2.25
CA ALA A 268 49.16 11.36 1.43
C ALA A 268 50.03 10.78 0.30
N GLU A 269 49.63 9.62 -0.16
CA GLU A 269 50.27 8.90 -1.26
C GLU A 269 50.31 9.76 -2.54
N ARG A 270 51.50 9.90 -3.14
CA ARG A 270 51.66 10.61 -4.41
C ARG A 270 51.04 9.77 -5.53
N ARG A 271 49.92 10.24 -6.07
CA ARG A 271 49.29 9.65 -7.27
C ARG A 271 49.72 10.43 -8.50
N PRO A 272 50.35 9.80 -9.51
CA PRO A 272 50.73 10.47 -10.74
C PRO A 272 49.48 10.92 -11.49
N LYS A 273 49.54 12.13 -12.03
CA LYS A 273 48.51 12.68 -12.91
C LYS A 273 49.05 12.63 -14.33
N TYR A 274 48.29 12.00 -15.22
CA TYR A 274 48.65 11.84 -16.62
C TYR A 274 48.04 12.99 -17.41
N ALA A 275 48.89 13.75 -18.10
CA ALA A 275 48.47 14.83 -18.99
C ALA A 275 48.94 14.53 -20.41
N MET A 276 48.06 14.72 -21.39
CA MET A 276 48.36 14.54 -22.79
C MET A 276 48.79 15.86 -23.41
N LYS A 277 50.10 16.02 -23.62
CA LYS A 277 50.68 17.21 -24.23
C LYS A 277 51.23 16.93 -25.62
N PRO A 278 51.23 17.92 -26.53
CA PRO A 278 51.95 17.81 -27.79
C PRO A 278 53.46 17.68 -27.50
N GLY A 279 54.15 16.79 -28.22
CA GLY A 279 55.60 16.56 -28.07
C GLY A 279 56.02 15.46 -27.08
N LEU A 280 55.09 14.79 -26.39
CA LEU A 280 55.40 13.61 -25.57
C LEU A 280 55.96 12.46 -26.43
N SER A 281 56.84 11.65 -25.84
CA SER A 281 57.35 10.43 -26.48
C SER A 281 56.23 9.43 -26.76
N ALA A 282 56.42 8.53 -27.72
CA ALA A 282 55.44 7.49 -28.03
C ALA A 282 55.11 6.61 -26.82
N PHE A 283 56.11 6.37 -25.96
CA PHE A 283 55.95 5.63 -24.71
C PHE A 283 55.06 6.38 -23.71
N GLU A 284 55.34 7.65 -23.44
CA GLU A 284 54.54 8.47 -22.51
C GLU A 284 53.10 8.62 -23.00
N LYS A 285 52.91 8.87 -24.30
CA LYS A 285 51.57 8.91 -24.91
C LYS A 285 50.81 7.60 -24.69
N GLN A 286 51.48 6.46 -24.82
CA GLN A 286 50.86 5.15 -24.57
C GLN A 286 50.48 4.97 -23.10
N GLU A 287 51.32 5.40 -22.16
CA GLU A 287 51.02 5.32 -20.71
C GLU A 287 49.84 6.22 -20.31
N VAL A 288 49.73 7.41 -20.91
CA VAL A 288 48.57 8.30 -20.73
C VAL A 288 47.28 7.63 -21.22
N VAL A 289 47.31 7.00 -22.40
CA VAL A 289 46.16 6.27 -22.97
C VAL A 289 45.77 5.07 -22.08
N LYS A 290 46.74 4.30 -21.60
CA LYS A 290 46.49 3.21 -20.64
C LYS A 290 45.90 3.72 -19.33
N ALA A 291 46.37 4.86 -18.82
CA ALA A 291 45.78 5.49 -17.64
C ALA A 291 44.31 5.87 -17.88
N ALA A 292 43.96 6.40 -19.05
CA ALA A 292 42.58 6.70 -19.41
C ALA A 292 41.71 5.44 -19.47
N TYR A 293 42.22 4.32 -19.99
CA TYR A 293 41.49 3.04 -19.96
C TYR A 293 41.28 2.52 -18.54
N ARG A 294 42.30 2.58 -17.68
CA ARG A 294 42.19 2.17 -16.27
C ARG A 294 41.18 3.01 -15.51
N GLN A 295 41.11 4.32 -15.78
CA GLN A 295 40.12 5.20 -15.19
C GLN A 295 38.69 4.91 -15.67
N VAL A 296 38.47 4.86 -16.99
CA VAL A 296 37.12 4.76 -17.58
C VAL A 296 36.53 3.35 -17.50
N PHE A 297 37.35 2.31 -17.66
CA PHE A 297 36.91 0.91 -17.65
C PHE A 297 37.25 0.18 -16.34
N GLU A 298 37.78 0.90 -15.35
CA GLU A 298 38.29 0.41 -14.07
C GLU A 298 39.50 -0.55 -14.16
N ARG A 299 39.95 -0.86 -15.38
CA ARG A 299 41.02 -1.82 -15.67
C ARG A 299 41.62 -1.57 -17.05
N ASP A 300 42.82 -2.07 -17.28
CA ASP A 300 43.43 -2.06 -18.61
C ASP A 300 42.80 -3.13 -19.52
N ILE A 301 41.92 -2.70 -20.41
CA ILE A 301 41.23 -3.56 -21.38
C ILE A 301 42.13 -4.02 -22.53
N THR A 302 43.22 -3.29 -22.80
CA THR A 302 44.15 -3.62 -23.89
C THR A 302 44.97 -4.85 -23.51
N ARG A 303 45.50 -4.87 -22.29
CA ARG A 303 46.31 -5.99 -21.79
C ARG A 303 45.50 -7.25 -21.50
N ALA A 304 44.28 -7.10 -20.97
CA ALA A 304 43.48 -8.25 -20.52
C ALA A 304 42.72 -8.95 -21.65
N TYR A 305 42.21 -8.19 -22.63
CA TYR A 305 41.30 -8.73 -23.65
C TYR A 305 41.68 -8.36 -25.08
N SER A 306 42.84 -7.70 -25.28
CA SER A 306 43.27 -7.16 -26.58
C SER A 306 42.22 -6.23 -27.21
N GLN A 307 41.46 -5.52 -26.38
CA GLN A 307 40.45 -4.56 -26.82
C GLN A 307 41.04 -3.16 -26.84
N SER A 308 40.89 -2.44 -27.96
CA SER A 308 41.28 -1.04 -28.10
C SER A 308 40.33 -0.30 -29.04
N ILE A 309 40.34 1.03 -28.97
CA ILE A 309 39.59 1.88 -29.91
C ILE A 309 40.62 2.68 -30.71
N SER A 310 41.26 1.98 -31.65
CA SER A 310 42.45 2.44 -32.38
C SER A 310 42.32 3.84 -32.98
N TYR A 311 41.19 4.16 -33.64
CA TYR A 311 41.02 5.48 -34.25
C TYR A 311 41.00 6.63 -33.24
N LEU A 312 40.44 6.43 -32.04
CA LEU A 312 40.45 7.42 -30.97
C LEU A 312 41.85 7.59 -30.39
N GLU A 313 42.59 6.49 -30.24
CA GLU A 313 43.98 6.55 -29.77
C GLU A 313 44.85 7.36 -30.73
N SER A 314 44.73 7.14 -32.04
CA SER A 314 45.49 7.89 -33.04
C SER A 314 45.15 9.38 -32.99
N GLN A 315 43.86 9.73 -32.92
CA GLN A 315 43.43 11.13 -32.84
C GLN A 315 43.97 11.84 -31.58
N VAL A 316 43.92 11.19 -30.41
CA VAL A 316 44.44 11.79 -29.18
C VAL A 316 45.98 11.83 -29.15
N LYS A 317 46.65 10.83 -29.74
CA LYS A 317 48.12 10.78 -29.90
C LYS A 317 48.63 11.88 -30.83
N ASN A 318 47.87 12.22 -31.86
CA ASN A 318 48.20 13.29 -32.80
C ASN A 318 47.83 14.68 -32.28
N GLY A 319 46.91 14.76 -31.31
CA GLY A 319 46.38 16.02 -30.79
C GLY A 319 45.18 16.55 -31.58
N ASP A 320 44.59 15.75 -32.47
CA ASP A 320 43.37 16.10 -33.22
C ASP A 320 42.16 16.25 -32.29
N ILE A 321 42.16 15.53 -31.17
CA ILE A 321 41.19 15.64 -30.08
C ILE A 321 41.92 15.81 -28.76
N SER A 322 41.33 16.59 -27.85
CA SER A 322 41.83 16.74 -26.48
C SER A 322 41.58 15.49 -25.64
N MET A 323 42.22 15.40 -24.47
CA MET A 323 41.98 14.30 -23.54
C MET A 323 40.53 14.31 -23.03
N LYS A 324 39.95 15.49 -22.82
CA LYS A 324 38.52 15.65 -22.51
C LYS A 324 37.62 15.01 -23.56
N GLU A 325 37.86 15.27 -24.84
CA GLU A 325 37.06 14.72 -25.93
C GLU A 325 37.32 13.21 -26.13
N PHE A 326 38.55 12.76 -25.90
CA PHE A 326 38.87 11.32 -25.85
C PHE A 326 38.03 10.61 -24.78
N ILE A 327 37.97 11.12 -23.55
CA ILE A 327 37.15 10.58 -22.46
C ILE A 327 35.65 10.61 -22.82
N ARG A 328 35.16 11.69 -23.46
CA ARG A 328 33.76 11.78 -23.94
C ARG A 328 33.42 10.66 -24.89
N ARG A 329 34.27 10.42 -25.89
CA ARG A 329 34.05 9.38 -26.90
C ARG A 329 34.20 7.98 -26.32
N LEU A 330 35.10 7.78 -25.35
CA LEU A 330 35.19 6.52 -24.60
C LEU A 330 33.90 6.24 -23.82
N GLY A 331 33.36 7.23 -23.09
CA GLY A 331 32.11 7.08 -22.31
C GLY A 331 30.87 6.84 -23.19
N LYS A 332 30.87 7.32 -24.43
CA LYS A 332 29.81 7.08 -25.43
C LYS A 332 30.01 5.80 -26.24
N SER A 333 31.15 5.13 -26.09
CA SER A 333 31.46 3.95 -26.91
C SER A 333 30.49 2.79 -26.65
N PRO A 334 30.24 1.92 -27.65
CA PRO A 334 29.47 0.70 -27.44
C PRO A 334 30.08 -0.21 -26.35
N LEU A 335 31.41 -0.17 -26.21
CA LEU A 335 32.14 -0.95 -25.21
C LEU A 335 31.79 -0.48 -23.78
N TYR A 336 31.78 0.82 -23.54
CA TYR A 336 31.38 1.39 -22.25
C TYR A 336 29.91 1.09 -21.94
N ARG A 337 29.02 1.27 -22.92
CA ARG A 337 27.59 0.96 -22.78
C ARG A 337 27.35 -0.49 -22.37
N LYS A 338 27.99 -1.45 -23.05
CA LYS A 338 27.85 -2.88 -22.76
C LYS A 338 28.32 -3.25 -21.35
N GLN A 339 29.37 -2.61 -20.85
CA GLN A 339 29.96 -2.93 -19.55
C GLN A 339 29.28 -2.21 -18.38
N PHE A 340 28.96 -0.91 -18.52
CA PHE A 340 28.59 -0.04 -17.40
C PHE A 340 27.20 0.60 -17.50
N TYR A 341 26.46 0.36 -18.58
CA TYR A 341 25.09 0.86 -18.73
C TYR A 341 24.07 -0.28 -18.79
N GLU A 342 24.18 -1.19 -19.77
CA GLU A 342 23.21 -2.27 -20.01
C GLU A 342 22.98 -3.22 -18.81
N PRO A 343 23.99 -3.65 -18.04
CA PRO A 343 23.77 -4.55 -16.91
C PRO A 343 23.29 -3.84 -15.63
N PHE A 344 23.01 -2.54 -15.68
CA PHE A 344 22.69 -1.71 -14.53
C PHE A 344 21.39 -0.92 -14.72
N ILE A 345 20.74 -0.57 -13.60
CA ILE A 345 19.66 0.42 -13.62
C ILE A 345 20.24 1.84 -13.79
N ASN A 346 19.44 2.77 -14.32
CA ASN A 346 19.87 4.16 -14.55
C ASN A 346 20.52 4.82 -13.32
N SER A 347 19.96 4.61 -12.12
CA SER A 347 20.54 5.17 -10.88
C SER A 347 21.93 4.62 -10.59
N ARG A 348 22.20 3.34 -10.90
CA ARG A 348 23.51 2.72 -10.65
C ARG A 348 24.50 3.08 -11.76
N ALA A 349 24.05 3.12 -13.02
CA ALA A 349 24.85 3.59 -14.14
C ALA A 349 25.34 5.03 -13.92
N LEU A 350 24.48 5.90 -13.37
CA LEU A 350 24.85 7.26 -12.95
C LEU A 350 25.98 7.25 -11.92
N GLU A 351 25.87 6.47 -10.85
CA GLU A 351 26.91 6.41 -9.81
C GLU A 351 28.28 5.95 -10.36
N LEU A 352 28.27 5.00 -11.29
CA LEU A 352 29.50 4.53 -11.96
C LEU A 352 30.04 5.58 -12.94
N ALA A 353 29.19 6.32 -13.65
CA ALA A 353 29.65 7.41 -14.51
C ALA A 353 30.33 8.54 -13.70
N PHE A 354 29.81 8.86 -12.51
CA PHE A 354 30.46 9.80 -11.59
C PHE A 354 31.87 9.32 -11.17
N ARG A 355 32.03 8.02 -10.90
CA ARG A 355 33.33 7.41 -10.62
C ARG A 355 34.29 7.55 -11.80
N HIS A 356 33.85 7.21 -13.01
CA HIS A 356 34.71 7.14 -14.20
C HIS A 356 35.10 8.53 -14.72
N ILE A 357 34.14 9.44 -14.80
CA ILE A 357 34.32 10.74 -15.44
C ILE A 357 34.79 11.80 -14.46
N LEU A 358 34.22 11.85 -13.26
CA LEU A 358 34.54 12.87 -12.26
C LEU A 358 35.46 12.35 -11.14
N GLY A 359 35.75 11.05 -11.08
CA GLY A 359 36.64 10.49 -10.06
C GLY A 359 36.09 10.59 -8.63
N ARG A 360 34.78 10.80 -8.43
CA ARG A 360 34.14 10.88 -7.11
C ARG A 360 32.75 10.27 -7.10
N GLY A 361 32.16 10.08 -5.93
CA GLY A 361 30.73 9.79 -5.81
C GLY A 361 29.86 11.06 -5.91
N PRO A 362 28.56 10.92 -6.22
CA PRO A 362 27.60 12.00 -6.01
C PRO A 362 27.65 12.54 -4.58
N SER A 363 27.47 13.84 -4.43
CA SER A 363 27.58 14.53 -3.14
C SER A 363 26.21 14.61 -2.47
N SER A 364 25.19 15.07 -3.18
CA SER A 364 23.85 15.37 -2.63
C SER A 364 22.74 14.55 -3.27
N ARG A 365 21.53 14.64 -2.72
CA ARG A 365 20.34 14.02 -3.33
C ARG A 365 19.92 14.79 -4.59
N GLU A 366 20.03 16.11 -4.54
CA GLU A 366 19.64 17.07 -5.56
C GLU A 366 20.49 16.86 -6.82
N GLU A 367 21.82 16.70 -6.64
CA GLU A 367 22.75 16.35 -7.72
C GLU A 367 22.35 15.03 -8.39
N VAL A 368 22.05 13.99 -7.60
CA VAL A 368 21.59 12.70 -8.16
C VAL A 368 20.28 12.88 -8.94
N GLN A 369 19.33 13.68 -8.44
CA GLN A 369 18.07 13.93 -9.13
C GLN A 369 18.27 14.67 -10.45
N GLN A 370 19.14 15.67 -10.49
CA GLN A 370 19.45 16.44 -11.69
C GLN A 370 20.00 15.52 -12.78
N TYR A 371 21.09 14.79 -12.51
CA TYR A 371 21.69 13.89 -13.50
C TYR A 371 20.81 12.68 -13.81
N PHE A 372 19.99 12.22 -12.86
CA PHE A 372 19.00 11.17 -13.12
C PHE A 372 17.90 11.64 -14.08
N SER A 373 17.51 12.91 -14.05
CA SER A 373 16.57 13.47 -15.02
C SER A 373 17.17 13.53 -16.43
N ILE A 374 18.47 13.84 -16.54
CA ILE A 374 19.20 13.90 -17.81
C ILE A 374 19.31 12.51 -18.44
N ILE A 375 19.79 11.51 -17.68
CA ILE A 375 19.92 10.13 -18.20
C ILE A 375 18.55 9.54 -18.58
N SER A 376 17.48 9.89 -17.85
CA SER A 376 16.14 9.37 -18.14
C SER A 376 15.55 9.97 -19.42
N LYS A 377 15.92 11.19 -19.79
CA LYS A 377 15.46 11.87 -21.02
C LYS A 377 16.34 11.57 -22.24
N GLY A 378 17.65 11.64 -22.07
CA GLY A 378 18.63 11.59 -23.16
C GLY A 378 19.53 10.36 -23.17
N GLY A 379 19.31 9.40 -22.28
CA GLY A 379 20.10 8.17 -22.17
C GLY A 379 21.55 8.41 -21.74
N LEU A 380 22.42 7.43 -22.03
CA LEU A 380 23.84 7.44 -21.66
C LEU A 380 24.59 8.63 -22.25
N SER A 381 24.40 8.93 -23.53
CA SER A 381 25.17 9.98 -24.23
C SER A 381 24.98 11.35 -23.58
N ALA A 382 23.73 11.71 -23.26
CA ALA A 382 23.41 12.97 -22.61
C ALA A 382 23.99 13.07 -21.19
N LEU A 383 24.03 11.95 -20.45
CA LEU A 383 24.68 11.92 -19.13
C LEU A 383 26.18 12.19 -19.23
N ILE A 384 26.87 11.52 -20.16
CA ILE A 384 28.31 11.71 -20.35
C ILE A 384 28.63 13.15 -20.76
N ASP A 385 27.84 13.72 -21.67
CA ASP A 385 27.99 15.13 -22.06
C ASP A 385 27.81 16.06 -20.86
N ALA A 386 26.74 15.88 -20.08
CA ALA A 386 26.48 16.72 -18.91
C ALA A 386 27.57 16.64 -17.82
N LEU A 387 28.24 15.50 -17.67
CA LEU A 387 29.35 15.35 -16.73
C LEU A 387 30.63 16.03 -17.22
N ILE A 388 30.95 15.88 -18.51
CA ILE A 388 32.18 16.41 -19.11
C ILE A 388 32.10 17.92 -19.36
N ASP A 389 30.90 18.42 -19.68
CA ASP A 389 30.65 19.85 -19.87
C ASP A 389 30.42 20.60 -18.54
N SER A 390 30.49 19.89 -17.41
CA SER A 390 30.39 20.53 -16.09
C SER A 390 31.60 21.43 -15.81
N PRO A 391 31.41 22.56 -15.11
CA PRO A 391 32.53 23.43 -14.71
C PRO A 391 33.51 22.68 -13.80
N GLU A 392 33.01 21.77 -12.96
CA GLU A 392 33.85 20.94 -12.10
C GLU A 392 34.82 20.06 -12.90
N TYR A 393 34.42 19.51 -14.05
CA TYR A 393 35.34 18.71 -14.86
C TYR A 393 36.53 19.57 -15.35
N SER A 394 36.22 20.76 -15.88
CA SER A 394 37.23 21.70 -16.37
C SER A 394 38.17 22.19 -15.27
N ASP A 395 37.66 22.43 -14.06
CA ASP A 395 38.49 22.90 -12.93
C ASP A 395 39.50 21.85 -12.45
N TYR A 396 39.11 20.56 -12.40
CA TYR A 396 39.95 19.50 -11.86
C TYR A 396 40.89 18.86 -12.88
N PHE A 397 40.45 18.76 -14.13
CA PHE A 397 41.13 18.00 -15.18
C PHE A 397 41.54 18.87 -16.38
N GLY A 398 40.84 19.98 -16.61
CA GLY A 398 41.00 20.78 -17.83
C GLY A 398 40.71 19.95 -19.07
N GLU A 399 41.48 20.18 -20.14
CA GLU A 399 41.34 19.45 -21.41
C GLU A 399 42.45 18.42 -21.66
N GLU A 400 43.54 18.47 -20.90
CA GLU A 400 44.74 17.66 -21.12
C GLU A 400 44.88 16.51 -20.11
N THR A 401 44.32 16.65 -18.91
CA THR A 401 44.57 15.68 -17.83
C THR A 401 43.56 14.55 -17.88
N VAL A 402 44.05 13.31 -17.76
CA VAL A 402 43.20 12.13 -17.57
C VAL A 402 42.49 12.23 -16.21
N PRO A 403 41.18 11.95 -16.12
CA PRO A 403 40.49 11.92 -14.84
C PRO A 403 41.15 10.93 -13.86
N TYR A 404 41.11 11.26 -12.58
CA TYR A 404 41.71 10.44 -11.52
C TYR A 404 40.79 10.34 -10.32
N LEU A 405 40.90 9.24 -9.57
CA LEU A 405 40.10 9.02 -8.36
C LEU A 405 40.50 9.99 -7.24
N ARG A 406 39.52 10.75 -6.76
CA ARG A 406 39.65 11.76 -5.72
C ARG A 406 39.37 11.15 -4.35
N GLY A 407 40.34 10.35 -3.89
CA GLY A 407 40.30 9.62 -2.62
C GLY A 407 40.76 10.43 -1.40
N LEU A 408 40.86 9.73 -0.26
CA LEU A 408 41.38 10.29 0.98
C LEU A 408 42.80 10.86 0.79
N GLY A 409 43.05 12.06 1.32
CA GLY A 409 44.34 12.73 1.25
C GLY A 409 44.55 13.59 0.00
N GLN A 410 43.91 13.27 -1.13
CA GLN A 410 44.01 14.06 -2.36
C GLN A 410 43.17 15.35 -2.31
N GLU A 411 41.99 15.27 -1.72
CA GLU A 411 41.08 16.40 -1.48
C GLU A 411 40.34 16.24 -0.15
N ALA A 412 39.72 17.33 0.32
CA ALA A 412 38.86 17.31 1.50
C ALA A 412 37.59 16.46 1.24
N GLN A 413 37.40 15.41 2.02
CA GLN A 413 36.28 14.46 1.87
C GLN A 413 35.08 14.88 2.71
N GLU A 414 33.87 14.77 2.13
CA GLU A 414 32.65 15.03 2.89
C GLU A 414 32.24 13.80 3.71
N CYS A 415 31.76 14.01 4.94
CA CYS A 415 31.29 12.92 5.79
C CYS A 415 29.95 12.33 5.31
N ARG A 416 29.18 13.08 4.51
CA ARG A 416 27.83 12.71 4.04
C ARG A 416 27.83 11.45 3.17
N ASN A 417 28.82 11.30 2.30
CA ASN A 417 28.95 10.19 1.36
C ASN A 417 30.17 9.29 1.63
N TRP A 418 30.78 9.39 2.82
CA TRP A 418 32.03 8.72 3.19
C TRP A 418 32.07 7.23 2.84
N GLY A 419 31.17 6.42 3.42
CA GLY A 419 31.12 4.97 3.18
C GLY A 419 30.89 4.62 1.70
N PRO A 420 29.82 5.14 1.06
CA PRO A 420 29.51 4.86 -0.34
C PRO A 420 30.63 5.26 -1.30
N GLN A 421 31.35 6.36 -1.05
CA GLN A 421 32.46 6.80 -1.89
C GLN A 421 33.66 5.86 -1.78
N GLN A 422 34.00 5.40 -0.57
CA GLN A 422 35.10 4.43 -0.40
C GLN A 422 34.77 3.09 -1.05
N ASP A 423 33.53 2.61 -0.92
CA ASP A 423 33.05 1.40 -1.59
C ASP A 423 33.04 1.54 -3.12
N LEU A 424 32.79 2.75 -3.63
CA LEU A 424 32.76 3.05 -5.06
C LEU A 424 34.16 2.96 -5.70
N PHE A 425 35.21 3.30 -4.96
CA PHE A 425 36.58 3.26 -5.49
C PHE A 425 37.19 1.86 -5.55
N ASN A 426 36.52 0.85 -5.01
CA ASN A 426 36.98 -0.54 -5.08
C ASN A 426 36.60 -1.18 -6.43
N TYR A 427 37.43 -2.13 -6.89
CA TYR A 427 37.14 -2.98 -8.06
C TYR A 427 35.83 -3.79 -7.89
N SER A 428 35.34 -3.93 -6.66
CA SER A 428 34.09 -4.62 -6.37
C SER A 428 32.84 -3.79 -6.70
N ALA A 429 32.99 -2.50 -6.99
CA ALA A 429 31.88 -1.59 -7.20
C ALA A 429 30.93 -2.03 -8.35
N PRO A 430 31.40 -2.47 -9.54
CA PRO A 430 30.51 -2.92 -10.61
C PRO A 430 29.69 -4.17 -10.28
N PHE A 431 30.10 -4.97 -9.29
CA PHE A 431 29.32 -6.15 -8.87
C PHE A 431 28.09 -5.76 -8.05
N ARG A 432 28.06 -4.55 -7.47
CA ARG A 432 26.86 -4.05 -6.79
C ARG A 432 25.84 -3.53 -7.79
N LYS A 433 24.68 -4.18 -7.86
CA LYS A 433 23.57 -3.82 -8.76
C LYS A 433 22.58 -2.81 -8.17
N ILE A 434 22.54 -2.70 -6.85
CA ILE A 434 21.65 -1.78 -6.12
C ILE A 434 22.34 -0.42 -5.97
N PRO A 435 21.65 0.70 -6.22
CA PRO A 435 22.23 2.03 -6.12
C PRO A 435 22.48 2.39 -4.65
N GLN A 436 23.64 2.99 -4.38
CA GLN A 436 24.11 3.29 -3.02
C GLN A 436 23.76 4.70 -2.58
N PHE A 437 23.95 5.69 -3.45
CA PHE A 437 23.92 7.10 -3.07
C PHE A 437 22.48 7.57 -2.89
N ILE A 438 21.61 7.31 -3.87
CA ILE A 438 20.19 7.70 -3.78
C ILE A 438 19.49 7.05 -2.59
N THR A 439 19.79 5.78 -2.31
CA THR A 439 19.18 5.05 -1.18
C THR A 439 19.67 5.59 0.15
N THR A 440 20.96 5.89 0.28
CA THR A 440 21.55 6.48 1.49
C THR A 440 21.04 7.90 1.73
N PHE A 441 21.08 8.77 0.73
CA PHE A 441 20.61 10.15 0.86
C PHE A 441 19.11 10.24 1.14
N ALA A 442 18.29 9.40 0.49
CA ALA A 442 16.86 9.34 0.79
C ALA A 442 16.60 8.88 2.23
N ARG A 443 17.42 7.98 2.77
CA ARG A 443 17.27 7.45 4.13
C ARG A 443 17.71 8.43 5.22
N TYR A 444 18.66 9.33 4.95
CA TYR A 444 18.98 10.39 5.90
C TYR A 444 17.75 11.24 6.28
N ASN A 445 16.81 11.41 5.33
CA ASN A 445 15.60 12.21 5.53
C ASN A 445 14.37 11.37 5.94
N ARG A 446 14.48 10.03 6.00
CA ARG A 446 13.37 9.10 6.35
C ARG A 446 13.55 8.56 7.77
N PRO A 447 12.47 8.07 8.42
CA PRO A 447 12.58 7.33 9.69
C PRO A 447 13.43 6.06 9.53
N LEU A 448 13.74 5.40 10.67
CA LEU A 448 14.45 4.12 10.67
C LEU A 448 13.74 3.11 9.73
N PRO A 449 14.51 2.37 8.91
CA PRO A 449 13.93 1.39 7.99
C PRO A 449 13.34 0.20 8.75
N ASP A 450 12.33 -0.45 8.16
CA ASP A 450 11.87 -1.75 8.64
C ASP A 450 12.86 -2.84 8.21
N GLN A 451 13.77 -3.20 9.10
CA GLN A 451 14.71 -4.30 8.94
C GLN A 451 15.20 -4.79 10.32
N HIS A 452 15.84 -5.94 10.37
CA HIS A 452 16.48 -6.43 11.59
C HIS A 452 17.50 -5.43 12.18
N PRO A 453 17.62 -5.30 13.52
CA PRO A 453 18.54 -4.36 14.17
C PRO A 453 20.01 -4.49 13.76
N TYR A 454 20.45 -5.71 13.43
CA TYR A 454 21.81 -6.01 12.98
C TYR A 454 22.03 -5.91 11.46
N GLY A 455 21.04 -5.44 10.71
CA GLY A 455 21.12 -5.24 9.26
C GLY A 455 20.17 -6.14 8.47
N SER A 456 19.89 -5.76 7.23
CA SER A 456 18.92 -6.39 6.33
C SER A 456 19.15 -7.88 6.06
N GLY A 457 20.41 -8.35 6.10
CA GLY A 457 20.76 -9.75 5.83
C GLY A 457 20.47 -10.73 6.99
N ASN A 458 19.99 -10.23 8.13
CA ASN A 458 19.69 -11.05 9.31
C ASN A 458 18.22 -11.48 9.40
N ASP A 459 17.34 -10.94 8.56
CA ASP A 459 15.98 -11.46 8.43
C ASP A 459 15.97 -12.64 7.44
N PRO A 460 15.38 -13.80 7.79
CA PRO A 460 15.14 -14.87 6.84
C PRO A 460 13.98 -14.50 5.90
N LEU A 461 13.93 -15.15 4.73
CA LEU A 461 12.74 -15.10 3.88
C LEU A 461 11.55 -15.80 4.58
N GLU A 462 10.37 -15.17 4.57
CA GLU A 462 9.16 -15.65 5.25
C GLU A 462 8.39 -16.70 4.44
N ILE A 463 9.05 -17.84 4.22
CA ILE A 463 8.57 -19.00 3.47
C ILE A 463 8.27 -20.20 4.38
N GLN A 464 7.57 -21.21 3.85
CA GLN A 464 7.14 -22.38 4.62
C GLN A 464 8.30 -23.20 5.19
N PHE A 465 9.36 -23.46 4.41
CA PHE A 465 10.52 -24.24 4.82
C PHE A 465 11.84 -23.57 4.42
N GLY A 466 12.90 -23.94 5.12
CA GLY A 466 14.27 -23.48 4.84
C GLY A 466 14.63 -22.22 5.62
N ALA A 467 15.84 -22.21 6.18
CA ALA A 467 16.44 -21.03 6.81
C ALA A 467 17.24 -20.26 5.75
N ILE A 468 16.53 -19.66 4.80
CA ILE A 468 17.14 -18.97 3.66
C ILE A 468 17.33 -17.51 4.02
N PHE A 469 18.59 -17.08 4.07
CA PHE A 469 18.99 -15.69 4.22
C PHE A 469 19.58 -15.18 2.91
N PRO A 470 19.25 -13.94 2.48
CA PRO A 470 19.89 -13.33 1.33
C PRO A 470 21.42 -13.32 1.48
N LYS A 471 22.13 -13.87 0.49
CA LYS A 471 23.60 -14.01 0.54
C LYS A 471 24.26 -12.67 0.23
N GLU A 472 24.91 -12.09 1.24
CA GLU A 472 25.56 -10.77 1.14
C GLU A 472 26.72 -10.73 0.13
N THR A 473 27.34 -11.88 -0.20
CA THR A 473 28.54 -11.91 -1.07
C THR A 473 28.25 -11.94 -2.57
N ARG A 474 27.08 -12.43 -3.01
CA ARG A 474 26.75 -12.53 -4.45
C ARG A 474 26.18 -11.23 -5.02
N ASN A 475 25.49 -10.44 -4.19
CA ASN A 475 24.93 -9.13 -4.50
C ASN A 475 24.91 -8.30 -3.20
N PRO A 476 26.00 -7.59 -2.85
CA PRO A 476 26.11 -6.91 -1.57
C PRO A 476 25.03 -5.83 -1.44
N SER A 477 24.08 -6.06 -0.54
CA SER A 477 22.97 -5.18 -0.19
C SER A 477 23.06 -4.72 1.27
N ALA A 478 24.29 -4.64 1.79
CA ALA A 478 24.54 -4.13 3.13
C ALA A 478 23.88 -2.75 3.26
N SER A 479 22.93 -2.69 4.20
CA SER A 479 22.03 -1.58 4.45
C SER A 479 22.09 -1.28 5.95
N PRO A 480 23.24 -0.82 6.47
CA PRO A 480 23.38 -0.59 7.90
C PRO A 480 22.46 0.57 8.34
N ALA A 481 21.81 0.39 9.48
CA ALA A 481 21.02 1.44 10.12
C ALA A 481 21.32 1.44 11.63
N PRO A 482 21.45 2.62 12.25
CA PRO A 482 21.80 2.74 13.65
C PRO A 482 20.59 2.48 14.56
N PHE A 483 20.30 1.21 14.86
CA PHE A 483 19.26 0.86 15.84
C PHE A 483 19.78 0.99 17.28
N GLY A 484 19.08 1.78 18.08
CA GLY A 484 19.31 1.89 19.52
C GLY A 484 18.97 0.61 20.28
N LYS A 485 19.38 0.53 21.55
CA LYS A 485 19.05 -0.59 22.45
C LYS A 485 17.53 -0.75 22.61
N ASP A 486 16.85 0.36 22.88
CA ASP A 486 15.41 0.39 23.15
C ASP A 486 14.65 0.70 21.85
N THR A 487 14.62 -0.28 20.96
CA THR A 487 13.90 -0.22 19.68
C THR A 487 12.95 -1.39 19.57
N ARG A 488 11.78 -1.13 18.98
CA ARG A 488 10.78 -2.16 18.69
C ARG A 488 10.31 -2.06 17.24
N ARG A 489 10.41 -3.18 16.54
CA ARG A 489 9.94 -3.40 15.19
C ARG A 489 8.43 -3.51 15.16
N ILE A 490 7.82 -2.93 14.13
CA ILE A 490 6.39 -3.06 13.88
C ILE A 490 6.15 -4.42 13.23
N LEU A 491 5.46 -5.30 13.94
CA LEU A 491 5.07 -6.62 13.44
C LEU A 491 3.59 -6.62 13.09
N ILE A 492 3.26 -7.22 11.95
CA ILE A 492 1.89 -7.33 11.44
C ILE A 492 1.33 -8.67 11.89
N ARG A 493 0.18 -8.66 12.58
CA ARG A 493 -0.51 -9.88 13.02
C ARG A 493 -0.97 -10.68 11.79
N ARG A 494 -0.73 -11.99 11.79
CA ARG A 494 -1.28 -12.92 10.79
C ARG A 494 -2.69 -13.35 11.21
N GLY A 495 -3.66 -12.48 10.94
CA GLY A 495 -5.05 -12.60 11.36
C GLY A 495 -5.70 -11.21 11.43
N PRO A 496 -6.78 -11.03 12.20
CA PRO A 496 -7.35 -9.71 12.45
C PRO A 496 -6.31 -8.76 13.08
N GLY A 497 -6.16 -7.56 12.52
CA GLY A 497 -5.19 -6.57 13.00
C GLY A 497 -5.47 -6.06 14.42
N ILE A 498 -6.73 -6.18 14.87
CA ILE A 498 -7.19 -5.81 16.22
C ILE A 498 -6.62 -6.73 17.31
N ASP A 499 -6.28 -7.97 16.96
CA ASP A 499 -5.70 -8.96 17.87
C ASP A 499 -4.17 -8.84 17.97
N ASN A 500 -3.64 -7.66 17.63
CA ASN A 500 -2.22 -7.40 17.81
C ASN A 500 -1.90 -7.30 19.30
N GLN A 501 -1.12 -8.24 19.81
CA GLN A 501 -0.65 -8.34 21.19
C GLN A 501 0.03 -7.09 21.74
N LEU A 502 0.43 -6.16 20.87
CA LEU A 502 0.95 -4.88 21.30
C LEU A 502 -0.13 -3.97 21.91
N SER A 503 -1.30 -3.87 21.27
CA SER A 503 -2.44 -3.07 21.77
C SER A 503 -3.40 -3.91 22.60
N ASN A 504 -3.49 -5.21 22.34
CA ASN A 504 -4.38 -6.13 23.05
C ASN A 504 -3.61 -7.39 23.52
N PRO A 505 -2.87 -7.32 24.65
CA PRO A 505 -2.12 -8.46 25.17
C PRO A 505 -3.00 -9.66 25.55
N ALA A 506 -4.27 -9.42 25.93
CA ALA A 506 -5.22 -10.48 26.28
C ALA A 506 -5.62 -11.35 25.08
N ALA A 507 -5.38 -10.90 23.84
CA ALA A 507 -5.66 -11.67 22.63
C ALA A 507 -4.58 -12.72 22.28
N ARG A 508 -3.54 -12.91 23.11
CA ARG A 508 -2.50 -13.93 22.90
C ARG A 508 -3.03 -15.37 22.67
N PRO A 509 -3.96 -15.90 23.50
CA PRO A 509 -4.53 -17.24 23.31
C PRO A 509 -5.63 -17.30 22.23
N VAL A 510 -6.09 -16.15 21.71
CA VAL A 510 -7.22 -16.10 20.78
C VAL A 510 -6.78 -16.62 19.40
N ALA A 511 -7.51 -17.60 18.90
CA ALA A 511 -7.25 -18.19 17.58
C ALA A 511 -7.57 -17.17 16.46
N PRO A 512 -6.76 -17.10 15.40
CA PRO A 512 -6.84 -16.03 14.40
C PRO A 512 -7.97 -16.19 13.35
N GLY A 513 -8.87 -17.17 13.53
CA GLY A 513 -10.02 -17.40 12.64
C GLY A 513 -9.62 -17.76 11.20
N SER A 514 -10.47 -17.41 10.23
CA SER A 514 -10.28 -17.69 8.80
C SER A 514 -9.20 -16.85 8.12
N LEU A 515 -8.83 -15.71 8.72
CA LEU A 515 -7.80 -14.79 8.19
C LEU A 515 -6.37 -15.22 8.57
N GLY A 516 -6.22 -16.13 9.53
CA GLY A 516 -4.93 -16.62 10.02
C GLY A 516 -4.56 -18.03 9.56
N PRO A 517 -3.45 -18.59 10.07
CA PRO A 517 -3.14 -20.00 9.88
C PRO A 517 -4.16 -20.91 10.58
N LYS A 518 -4.29 -22.13 10.07
CA LYS A 518 -4.99 -23.21 10.75
C LYS A 518 -4.27 -23.56 12.05
N VAL A 519 -5.01 -23.59 13.15
CA VAL A 519 -4.51 -23.96 14.48
C VAL A 519 -4.83 -25.44 14.73
N PHE A 520 -3.83 -26.21 15.18
CA PHE A 520 -4.00 -27.60 15.58
C PHE A 520 -3.91 -27.69 17.10
N LYS A 521 -4.89 -28.35 17.71
CA LYS A 521 -4.95 -28.63 19.15
C LYS A 521 -5.14 -30.13 19.39
N LEU A 522 -4.51 -30.65 20.43
CA LEU A 522 -4.70 -32.02 20.91
C LEU A 522 -5.39 -31.96 22.26
N ASP A 523 -6.71 -31.96 22.27
CA ASP A 523 -7.48 -31.99 23.52
C ASP A 523 -7.43 -33.43 24.07
N GLN A 524 -6.71 -33.70 25.16
CA GLN A 524 -6.63 -35.05 25.76
C GLN A 524 -7.67 -35.31 26.86
N ILE A 525 -8.67 -34.44 27.06
CA ILE A 525 -9.62 -34.55 28.18
C ILE A 525 -10.95 -35.16 27.73
N PRO A 526 -11.37 -36.34 28.23
CA PRO A 526 -12.78 -36.72 28.23
C PRO A 526 -13.50 -35.88 29.28
N SER A 527 -14.17 -34.80 28.86
CA SER A 527 -15.03 -34.02 29.76
C SER A 527 -16.20 -34.91 30.21
N THR A 528 -16.17 -35.32 31.48
CA THR A 528 -17.22 -36.13 32.10
C THR A 528 -18.23 -35.17 32.75
N ILE A 529 -19.14 -34.61 31.96
CA ILE A 529 -20.37 -33.99 32.48
C ILE A 529 -21.54 -34.45 31.59
N GLY A 530 -22.23 -35.51 32.03
CA GLY A 530 -23.53 -35.91 31.48
C GLY A 530 -23.60 -37.31 30.84
N LYS A 531 -23.90 -38.30 31.69
CA LYS A 531 -24.50 -39.62 31.43
C LYS A 531 -23.77 -40.67 30.55
N THR A 532 -23.55 -41.80 31.24
CA THR A 532 -23.57 -43.22 30.79
C THR A 532 -22.39 -43.84 30.03
N LYS A 533 -21.68 -44.72 30.77
CA LYS A 533 -20.97 -45.96 30.41
C LYS A 533 -20.45 -46.13 28.97
N GLY A 534 -19.12 -46.08 28.86
CA GLY A 534 -18.34 -46.56 27.71
C GLY A 534 -17.04 -45.79 27.54
N ALA A 535 -15.98 -46.16 28.27
CA ALA A 535 -14.64 -45.63 28.04
C ALA A 535 -14.05 -46.26 26.78
N SER A 536 -14.33 -45.67 25.62
CA SER A 536 -13.56 -45.89 24.40
C SER A 536 -13.02 -44.53 23.95
N VAL A 537 -11.70 -44.44 23.88
CA VAL A 537 -10.93 -43.32 23.32
C VAL A 537 -11.57 -42.87 22.00
N LYS A 538 -12.30 -41.75 21.99
CA LYS A 538 -12.87 -41.14 20.78
C LYS A 538 -11.89 -40.15 20.14
N PHE A 539 -10.63 -40.53 20.01
CA PHE A 539 -9.71 -39.90 19.07
C PHE A 539 -9.38 -40.94 18.01
N SER A 540 -9.73 -40.68 16.75
CA SER A 540 -9.22 -41.54 15.68
C SER A 540 -7.70 -41.36 15.61
N GLU A 541 -6.94 -42.45 15.47
CA GLU A 541 -5.48 -42.41 15.24
C GLU A 541 -5.09 -41.45 14.11
N SER A 542 -6.00 -41.26 13.13
CA SER A 542 -5.82 -40.29 12.05
C SER A 542 -5.75 -38.83 12.52
N SER A 543 -6.40 -38.47 13.62
CA SER A 543 -6.42 -37.10 14.17
C SER A 543 -5.14 -36.77 14.94
N THR A 544 -4.64 -37.69 15.76
CA THR A 544 -3.36 -37.56 16.47
C THR A 544 -2.20 -37.54 15.49
N GLN A 545 -2.23 -38.41 14.46
CA GLN A 545 -1.22 -38.43 13.39
C GLN A 545 -1.22 -37.13 12.57
N ALA A 546 -2.36 -36.50 12.36
CA ALA A 546 -2.44 -35.19 11.71
C ALA A 546 -1.79 -34.08 12.55
N VAL A 547 -1.94 -34.13 13.88
CA VAL A 547 -1.26 -33.21 14.81
C VAL A 547 0.25 -33.44 14.83
N ILE A 548 0.70 -34.70 14.88
CA ILE A 548 2.13 -35.06 14.80
C ILE A 548 2.74 -34.49 13.51
N ARG A 549 2.05 -34.69 12.38
CA ARG A 549 2.48 -34.12 11.10
C ARG A 549 2.53 -32.59 11.15
N ALA A 550 1.53 -31.94 11.76
CA ALA A 550 1.53 -30.49 11.93
C ALA A 550 2.71 -30.00 12.79
N CYS A 551 3.10 -30.73 13.85
CA CYS A 551 4.29 -30.42 14.65
C CYS A 551 5.58 -30.46 13.82
N TYR A 552 5.75 -31.49 12.96
CA TYR A 552 6.90 -31.56 12.06
C TYR A 552 6.91 -30.42 11.04
N LEU A 553 5.76 -30.12 10.42
CA LEU A 553 5.61 -29.01 9.49
C LEU A 553 5.90 -27.66 10.15
N GLN A 554 5.54 -27.48 11.42
CA GLN A 554 5.84 -26.25 12.14
C GLN A 554 7.34 -26.11 12.44
N VAL A 555 7.95 -27.14 13.06
CA VAL A 555 9.33 -27.10 13.57
C VAL A 555 10.35 -27.16 12.42
N PHE A 556 10.16 -28.04 11.43
CA PHE A 556 11.09 -28.23 10.31
C PHE A 556 10.63 -27.55 9.01
N GLY A 557 9.40 -27.03 8.95
CA GLY A 557 8.84 -26.41 7.74
C GLY A 557 8.37 -27.40 6.67
N ARG A 558 8.74 -28.68 6.79
CA ARG A 558 8.48 -29.75 5.82
C ARG A 558 8.21 -31.06 6.55
N ASP A 559 7.63 -32.02 5.83
CA ASP A 559 7.62 -33.40 6.28
C ASP A 559 9.07 -33.93 6.29
N VAL A 560 9.40 -34.64 7.36
CA VAL A 560 10.72 -35.20 7.61
C VAL A 560 10.83 -36.58 6.94
N TYR A 561 12.02 -36.97 6.49
CA TYR A 561 12.21 -38.29 5.87
C TYR A 561 11.95 -39.40 6.89
N GLU A 562 11.58 -40.60 6.45
CA GLU A 562 11.16 -41.67 7.36
C GLU A 562 12.24 -42.04 8.39
N GLY A 563 13.51 -42.14 7.97
CA GLY A 563 14.64 -42.38 8.87
C GLY A 563 15.03 -41.20 9.77
N GLN A 564 14.39 -40.04 9.60
CA GLN A 564 14.65 -38.83 10.39
C GLN A 564 13.53 -38.56 11.44
N ARG A 565 12.46 -39.36 11.46
CA ARG A 565 11.37 -39.25 12.44
C ARG A 565 11.80 -39.74 13.82
N ILE A 566 11.36 -39.05 14.87
CA ILE A 566 11.66 -39.41 16.27
C ILE A 566 10.54 -40.30 16.80
N LYS A 567 10.53 -41.57 16.38
CA LYS A 567 9.46 -42.55 16.70
C LYS A 567 9.18 -42.67 18.19
N VAL A 568 10.21 -42.65 19.04
CA VAL A 568 10.04 -42.75 20.50
C VAL A 568 9.23 -41.57 21.06
N ALA A 569 9.47 -40.36 20.55
CA ALA A 569 8.72 -39.18 21.00
C ALA A 569 7.28 -39.19 20.47
N GLU A 570 7.05 -39.73 19.26
CA GLU A 570 5.72 -39.88 18.68
C GLU A 570 4.87 -40.85 19.52
N ILE A 571 5.41 -42.02 19.85
CA ILE A 571 4.73 -43.03 20.68
C ILE A 571 4.37 -42.44 22.05
N LYS A 572 5.28 -41.67 22.67
CA LYS A 572 5.01 -41.01 23.95
C LYS A 572 3.87 -40.00 23.86
N LEU A 573 3.78 -39.24 22.77
CA LEU A 573 2.69 -38.28 22.57
C LEU A 573 1.37 -39.00 22.29
N GLU A 574 1.40 -40.09 21.53
CA GLU A 574 0.23 -40.94 21.25
C GLU A 574 -0.33 -41.61 22.51
N ASN A 575 0.56 -42.06 23.40
CA ASN A 575 0.21 -42.61 24.71
C ASN A 575 -0.26 -41.55 25.73
N GLY A 576 -0.08 -40.26 25.45
CA GLY A 576 -0.36 -39.17 26.39
C GLY A 576 0.65 -39.05 27.54
N GLU A 577 1.85 -39.63 27.40
CA GLU A 577 2.93 -39.50 28.39
C GLU A 577 3.58 -38.11 28.38
N ILE A 578 3.50 -37.40 27.25
CA ILE A 578 4.06 -36.07 27.05
C ILE A 578 3.03 -35.14 26.40
N THR A 579 3.14 -33.84 26.69
CA THR A 579 2.31 -32.81 26.07
C THR A 579 2.85 -32.37 24.69
N ILE A 580 2.08 -31.61 23.90
CA ILE A 580 2.59 -31.04 22.64
C ILE A 580 3.79 -30.13 22.91
N ARG A 581 3.78 -29.36 24.01
CA ARG A 581 4.91 -28.52 24.40
C ARG A 581 6.18 -29.34 24.58
N GLU A 582 6.11 -30.46 25.29
CA GLU A 582 7.26 -31.35 25.50
C GLU A 582 7.69 -32.04 24.21
N PHE A 583 6.73 -32.46 23.37
CA PHE A 583 7.02 -33.01 22.06
C PHE A 583 7.79 -32.01 21.18
N ILE A 584 7.37 -30.75 21.13
CA ILE A 584 8.08 -29.68 20.42
C ILE A 584 9.46 -29.43 21.01
N ARG A 585 9.61 -29.48 22.34
CA ARG A 585 10.91 -29.38 23.01
C ARG A 585 11.84 -30.50 22.53
N MET A 586 11.37 -31.73 22.46
CA MET A 586 12.15 -32.87 21.97
C MET A 586 12.52 -32.72 20.48
N LEU A 587 11.57 -32.28 19.63
CA LEU A 587 11.85 -32.01 18.21
C LEU A 587 12.90 -30.91 18.03
N ALA A 588 12.79 -29.80 18.76
CA ALA A 588 13.71 -28.67 18.67
C ALA A 588 15.10 -29.00 19.25
N LYS A 589 15.19 -29.86 20.28
CA LYS A 589 16.47 -30.35 20.82
C LYS A 589 17.09 -31.50 20.02
N SER A 590 16.42 -31.99 18.97
CA SER A 590 16.94 -33.08 18.14
C SER A 590 18.22 -32.69 17.39
N ASP A 591 19.07 -33.69 17.14
CA ASP A 591 20.30 -33.49 16.35
C ASP A 591 20.00 -33.04 14.92
N LEU A 592 18.87 -33.48 14.35
CA LEU A 592 18.41 -33.04 13.03
C LEU A 592 18.17 -31.53 13.01
N PHE A 593 17.41 -31.02 13.99
CA PHE A 593 17.11 -29.60 14.09
C PHE A 593 18.37 -28.77 14.30
N ARG A 594 19.28 -29.22 15.18
CA ARG A 594 20.57 -28.58 15.43
C ARG A 594 21.43 -28.51 14.16
N LYS A 595 21.54 -29.61 13.41
CA LYS A 595 22.30 -29.65 12.15
C LYS A 595 21.72 -28.71 11.09
N MET A 596 20.40 -28.60 11.02
CA MET A 596 19.72 -27.78 10.03
C MET A 596 19.78 -26.28 10.34
N TYR A 597 19.50 -25.88 11.59
CA TYR A 597 19.24 -24.48 11.94
C TYR A 597 20.19 -23.86 12.95
N TRP A 598 21.14 -24.61 13.51
CA TRP A 598 22.13 -24.07 14.45
C TRP A 598 23.55 -24.11 13.90
N SER A 599 24.05 -25.29 13.50
CA SER A 599 25.47 -25.44 13.12
C SER A 599 25.85 -24.75 11.81
N SER A 600 24.89 -24.56 10.90
CA SER A 600 25.13 -24.00 9.56
C SER A 600 24.94 -22.48 9.50
N LEU A 601 24.33 -21.87 10.52
CA LEU A 601 23.90 -20.48 10.51
C LEU A 601 24.76 -19.63 11.44
N TYR A 602 24.86 -18.34 11.11
CA TYR A 602 25.36 -17.34 12.05
C TYR A 602 24.47 -17.29 13.29
N ILE A 603 25.05 -17.16 14.48
CA ILE A 603 24.34 -17.32 15.77
C ILE A 603 23.07 -16.46 15.82
N THR A 604 23.11 -15.17 15.50
CA THR A 604 21.91 -14.33 15.56
C THR A 604 20.88 -14.68 14.48
N LYS A 605 21.31 -15.16 13.31
CA LYS A 605 20.42 -15.68 12.25
C LYS A 605 19.72 -16.96 12.72
N ALA A 606 20.47 -17.84 13.38
CA ALA A 606 19.97 -19.05 14.03
C ALA A 606 18.91 -18.69 15.09
N VAL A 607 19.23 -17.80 16.03
CA VAL A 607 18.30 -17.36 17.08
C VAL A 607 17.03 -16.76 16.47
N GLU A 608 17.15 -15.83 15.51
CA GLU A 608 16.00 -15.20 14.84
C GLU A 608 15.11 -16.25 14.14
N TYR A 609 15.70 -17.24 13.49
CA TYR A 609 14.94 -18.30 12.82
C TYR A 609 14.24 -19.25 13.80
N ILE A 610 14.95 -19.70 14.83
CA ILE A 610 14.41 -20.58 15.88
C ILE A 610 13.26 -19.88 16.61
N HIS A 611 13.44 -18.59 16.94
CA HIS A 611 12.43 -17.76 17.55
C HIS A 611 11.14 -17.70 16.71
N ARG A 612 11.27 -17.52 15.38
CA ARG A 612 10.13 -17.56 14.46
C ARG A 612 9.41 -18.91 14.45
N ARG A 613 10.13 -20.03 14.51
CA ARG A 613 9.55 -21.38 14.48
C ARG A 613 8.84 -21.74 15.78
N LEU A 614 9.40 -21.37 16.92
CA LEU A 614 8.85 -21.75 18.23
C LEU A 614 7.80 -20.75 18.73
N LEU A 615 8.00 -19.44 18.57
CA LEU A 615 7.06 -18.41 19.04
C LEU A 615 6.11 -17.90 17.95
N GLY A 616 6.32 -18.27 16.68
CA GLY A 616 5.49 -17.83 15.57
C GLY A 616 5.67 -16.36 15.20
N ARG A 617 6.73 -15.68 15.65
CA ARG A 617 7.02 -14.28 15.34
C ARG A 617 8.52 -13.99 15.26
N PRO A 618 8.95 -12.97 14.49
CA PRO A 618 10.31 -12.45 14.61
C PRO A 618 10.56 -11.78 15.97
N THR A 619 11.84 -11.54 16.27
CA THR A 619 12.19 -10.75 17.45
C THR A 619 11.70 -9.30 17.30
N TYR A 620 11.34 -8.70 18.43
CA TYR A 620 10.86 -7.33 18.48
C TYR A 620 11.97 -6.32 18.26
N GLY A 621 13.18 -6.59 18.70
CA GLY A 621 14.25 -5.61 18.63
C GLY A 621 15.52 -6.08 19.31
N ARG A 622 16.42 -5.12 19.56
CA ARG A 622 17.78 -5.42 19.98
C ARG A 622 17.88 -6.01 21.40
N ALA A 623 17.02 -5.58 22.32
CA ALA A 623 17.04 -6.10 23.70
C ALA A 623 16.72 -7.60 23.77
N GLU A 624 15.73 -8.05 23.00
CA GLU A 624 15.29 -9.45 22.97
C GLU A 624 16.36 -10.37 22.36
N ILE A 625 16.89 -10.00 21.18
CA ILE A 625 17.95 -10.79 20.54
C ILE A 625 19.23 -10.84 21.38
N ASN A 626 19.55 -9.77 22.12
CA ASN A 626 20.71 -9.74 23.01
C ASN A 626 20.55 -10.68 24.20
N LYS A 627 19.35 -10.72 24.82
CA LYS A 627 19.06 -11.67 25.90
C LYS A 627 19.34 -13.11 25.44
N TYR A 628 18.80 -13.49 24.28
CA TYR A 628 19.00 -14.83 23.74
C TYR A 628 20.44 -15.08 23.30
N PHE A 629 21.13 -14.08 22.76
CA PHE A 629 22.55 -14.17 22.44
C PHE A 629 23.41 -14.43 23.69
N ASP A 630 23.12 -13.75 24.80
CA ASP A 630 23.81 -13.97 26.08
C ASP A 630 23.54 -15.37 26.64
N THR A 631 22.30 -15.87 26.54
CA THR A 631 21.94 -17.25 26.91
C THR A 631 22.73 -18.25 26.06
N CYS A 632 22.78 -18.05 24.74
CA CYS A 632 23.56 -18.89 23.83
C CYS A 632 25.05 -18.87 24.15
N ALA A 633 25.63 -17.70 24.42
CA ALA A 633 27.05 -17.55 24.73
C ALA A 633 27.44 -18.23 26.05
N LYS A 634 26.56 -18.21 27.06
CA LYS A 634 26.84 -18.77 28.40
C LYS A 634 26.47 -20.25 28.53
N LYS A 635 25.33 -20.66 27.98
CA LYS A 635 24.70 -21.98 28.24
C LYS A 635 24.51 -22.84 26.98
N GLY A 636 24.73 -22.28 25.80
CA GLY A 636 24.64 -23.00 24.52
C GLY A 636 23.22 -23.17 23.98
N PHE A 637 23.10 -24.02 22.95
CA PHE A 637 21.88 -24.19 22.14
C PHE A 637 20.67 -24.75 22.91
N TYR A 638 20.87 -25.78 23.74
CA TYR A 638 19.75 -26.41 24.44
C TYR A 638 19.05 -25.45 25.41
N ALA A 639 19.82 -24.60 26.07
CA ALA A 639 19.31 -23.57 26.97
C ALA A 639 18.52 -22.47 26.23
N LEU A 640 18.84 -22.17 24.97
CA LEU A 640 18.04 -21.26 24.14
C LEU A 640 16.64 -21.84 23.90
N VAL A 641 16.56 -23.12 23.53
CA VAL A 641 15.29 -23.79 23.28
C VAL A 641 14.44 -23.81 24.55
N ASP A 642 15.06 -24.10 25.71
CA ASP A 642 14.36 -24.05 27.00
C ASP A 642 13.90 -22.62 27.34
N ASP A 643 14.75 -21.59 27.23
CA ASP A 643 14.38 -20.20 27.53
C ASP A 643 13.24 -19.67 26.63
N ILE A 644 13.11 -20.19 25.40
CA ILE A 644 11.99 -19.84 24.50
C ILE A 644 10.70 -20.59 24.88
N ILE A 645 10.77 -21.90 25.12
CA ILE A 645 9.59 -22.73 25.40
C ILE A 645 9.04 -22.47 26.80
N ASP A 646 9.91 -22.20 27.77
CA ASP A 646 9.54 -21.86 29.16
C ASP A 646 9.14 -20.38 29.31
N SER A 647 9.12 -19.62 28.23
CA SER A 647 8.69 -18.22 28.25
C SER A 647 7.21 -18.06 28.55
N VAL A 648 6.87 -16.99 29.27
CA VAL A 648 5.47 -16.62 29.58
C VAL A 648 4.65 -16.46 28.29
N GLU A 649 5.26 -15.90 27.24
CA GLU A 649 4.58 -15.71 25.96
C GLU A 649 4.24 -17.05 25.26
N TYR A 650 5.11 -18.04 25.33
CA TYR A 650 4.83 -19.36 24.78
C TYR A 650 3.65 -20.00 25.52
N ASN A 651 3.66 -19.93 26.85
CA ASN A 651 2.61 -20.48 27.71
C ASN A 651 1.25 -19.83 27.45
N GLU A 652 1.18 -18.50 27.35
CA GLU A 652 -0.07 -17.78 27.09
C GLU A 652 -0.59 -17.96 25.65
N ALA A 653 0.30 -18.16 24.66
CA ALA A 653 -0.10 -18.25 23.25
C ALA A 653 -0.50 -19.67 22.83
N PHE A 654 0.22 -20.68 23.32
CA PHE A 654 0.06 -22.07 22.88
C PHE A 654 -0.33 -23.04 24.01
N GLY A 655 0.07 -22.74 25.25
CA GLY A 655 -0.14 -23.64 26.38
C GLY A 655 0.59 -24.98 26.18
N GLU A 656 -0.08 -26.07 26.58
CA GLU A 656 0.47 -27.43 26.51
C GLU A 656 -0.09 -28.24 25.34
N ASP A 657 -1.23 -27.81 24.78
CA ASP A 657 -2.04 -28.58 23.84
C ASP A 657 -2.12 -28.00 22.43
N THR A 658 -1.55 -26.81 22.19
CA THR A 658 -1.62 -26.15 20.86
C THR A 658 -0.28 -26.24 20.14
N VAL A 659 -0.31 -26.65 18.87
CA VAL A 659 0.87 -26.60 18.00
C VAL A 659 1.18 -25.14 17.67
N PRO A 660 2.44 -24.67 17.82
CA PRO A 660 2.83 -23.33 17.42
C PRO A 660 2.47 -23.07 15.97
N TYR A 661 2.09 -21.83 15.69
CA TYR A 661 1.74 -21.37 14.37
C TYR A 661 2.29 -19.97 14.14
N GLU A 662 2.41 -19.55 12.89
CA GLU A 662 2.89 -18.22 12.55
C GLU A 662 1.87 -17.15 12.98
N ARG A 663 2.19 -16.42 14.05
CA ARG A 663 1.36 -15.35 14.64
C ARG A 663 1.64 -13.99 14.02
N TYR A 664 2.87 -13.71 13.61
CA TYR A 664 3.28 -12.40 13.10
C TYR A 664 4.17 -12.49 11.87
N LEU A 665 4.03 -11.49 11.02
CA LEU A 665 4.80 -11.26 9.81
C LEU A 665 5.49 -9.90 9.87
N THR A 666 6.57 -9.75 9.11
CA THR A 666 7.13 -8.43 8.84
C THR A 666 6.36 -7.75 7.70
N PRO A 667 6.36 -6.41 7.61
CA PRO A 667 5.85 -5.69 6.44
C PRO A 667 6.38 -6.24 5.11
N ALA A 668 7.68 -6.57 5.05
CA ALA A 668 8.28 -7.22 3.88
C ALA A 668 7.63 -8.57 3.56
N GLY A 669 7.42 -9.42 4.57
CA GLY A 669 6.77 -10.72 4.39
C GLY A 669 5.31 -10.64 3.94
N VAL A 670 4.54 -9.67 4.44
CA VAL A 670 3.16 -9.42 3.98
C VAL A 670 3.15 -9.00 2.51
N SER A 671 4.07 -8.11 2.12
CA SER A 671 4.16 -7.63 0.73
C SER A 671 4.49 -8.76 -0.26
N LEU A 672 5.34 -9.72 0.14
CA LEU A 672 5.68 -10.88 -0.69
C LEU A 672 4.49 -11.83 -0.92
N ARG A 673 3.56 -11.87 0.03
CA ARG A 673 2.35 -12.72 -0.05
C ARG A 673 1.21 -12.03 -0.80
N THR A 674 1.18 -10.70 -0.81
CA THR A 674 0.17 -9.88 -1.48
C THR A 674 0.60 -9.60 -2.93
N ARG A 675 0.35 -10.55 -3.84
CA ARG A 675 0.69 -10.43 -5.28
C ARG A 675 -0.39 -9.68 -6.05
N VAL A 676 -0.05 -9.19 -7.25
CA VAL A 676 -0.95 -8.44 -8.14
C VAL A 676 -2.29 -9.18 -8.43
N GLY A 677 -2.29 -10.51 -8.48
CA GLY A 677 -3.53 -11.32 -8.64
C GLY A 677 -4.34 -11.56 -7.35
N SER A 678 -3.80 -11.20 -6.19
CA SER A 678 -4.50 -11.26 -4.89
C SER A 678 -5.03 -9.90 -4.44
N LEU A 679 -4.60 -8.83 -5.10
CA LEU A 679 -5.23 -7.52 -5.01
C LEU A 679 -6.53 -7.59 -5.80
N ARG A 680 -7.63 -7.07 -5.24
CA ARG A 680 -8.84 -6.87 -6.03
C ARG A 680 -8.47 -6.01 -7.26
N PRO A 681 -9.02 -6.28 -8.46
CA PRO A 681 -8.78 -5.43 -9.64
C PRO A 681 -9.05 -3.94 -9.36
N ASP A 682 -9.98 -3.67 -8.44
CA ASP A 682 -10.41 -2.34 -8.01
C ASP A 682 -9.49 -1.67 -6.97
N ALA A 683 -8.45 -2.36 -6.50
CA ALA A 683 -7.54 -1.87 -5.48
C ALA A 683 -6.30 -1.20 -6.12
N GLY A 684 -6.44 0.08 -6.48
CA GLY A 684 -5.31 0.94 -6.90
C GLY A 684 -5.66 1.94 -8.00
N VAL A 685 -6.70 1.65 -8.77
CA VAL A 685 -7.47 2.64 -9.53
C VAL A 685 -8.69 2.95 -8.64
N PRO A 686 -9.07 4.21 -8.38
CA PRO A 686 -10.35 4.46 -7.73
C PRO A 686 -11.39 3.67 -8.54
N PRO A 687 -12.25 2.84 -7.92
CA PRO A 687 -13.26 2.12 -8.67
C PRO A 687 -14.02 3.18 -9.46
N GLN A 688 -13.78 3.23 -10.77
CA GLN A 688 -14.72 3.86 -11.68
C GLN A 688 -15.91 2.95 -11.53
N LYS A 689 -16.84 3.34 -10.68
CA LYS A 689 -18.15 2.71 -10.60
C LYS A 689 -18.58 2.65 -12.06
N GLU A 690 -18.73 1.46 -12.60
CA GLU A 690 -19.24 1.29 -13.96
C GLU A 690 -20.66 1.83 -13.89
N GLU A 691 -20.79 3.14 -14.11
CA GLU A 691 -22.07 3.79 -14.20
C GLU A 691 -22.67 3.27 -15.49
N THR A 692 -23.73 2.50 -15.35
CA THR A 692 -24.55 2.09 -16.48
C THR A 692 -24.85 3.33 -17.28
N PRO A 693 -24.41 3.42 -18.55
CA PRO A 693 -24.58 4.65 -19.28
C PRO A 693 -26.06 4.97 -19.36
N ARG A 694 -26.43 6.25 -19.22
CA ARG A 694 -27.82 6.69 -19.03
C ARG A 694 -28.80 6.14 -20.06
N PHE A 695 -28.36 5.85 -21.29
CA PHE A 695 -29.20 5.23 -22.31
C PHE A 695 -29.58 3.77 -21.99
N VAL A 696 -28.72 3.03 -21.28
CA VAL A 696 -29.00 1.70 -20.74
C VAL A 696 -29.99 1.81 -19.60
N GLU A 697 -29.82 2.76 -18.68
CA GLU A 697 -30.76 2.98 -17.57
C GLU A 697 -32.17 3.35 -18.06
N LEU A 698 -32.26 4.19 -19.10
CA LEU A 698 -33.53 4.57 -19.72
C LEU A 698 -34.19 3.42 -20.49
N GLY A 699 -33.41 2.45 -20.97
CA GLY A 699 -33.90 1.27 -21.70
C GLY A 699 -34.11 0.03 -20.83
N GLN A 700 -33.58 0.02 -19.60
CA GLN A 700 -33.64 -1.13 -18.72
C GLN A 700 -34.99 -1.20 -18.02
N VAL A 701 -35.60 -2.38 -18.12
CA VAL A 701 -36.84 -2.69 -17.41
C VAL A 701 -36.50 -2.87 -15.93
N SER A 702 -37.03 -2.00 -15.07
CA SER A 702 -36.80 -2.01 -13.62
C SER A 702 -37.65 -3.05 -12.87
N GLU A 703 -38.72 -3.55 -13.50
CA GLU A 703 -39.67 -4.49 -12.91
C GLU A 703 -39.18 -5.94 -13.05
N ILE A 704 -39.27 -6.71 -11.96
CA ILE A 704 -39.08 -8.17 -12.01
C ILE A 704 -40.29 -8.75 -12.72
N ARG A 705 -40.10 -9.15 -13.98
CA ARG A 705 -41.15 -9.77 -14.77
C ARG A 705 -41.29 -11.24 -14.43
N THR A 706 -42.37 -11.57 -13.74
CA THR A 706 -42.79 -12.96 -13.54
C THR A 706 -43.26 -13.57 -14.87
N GLU A 707 -43.19 -14.89 -15.00
CA GLU A 707 -43.63 -15.60 -16.20
C GLU A 707 -45.06 -15.23 -16.68
N PRO A 708 -46.07 -15.03 -15.79
CA PRO A 708 -47.39 -14.55 -16.22
C PRO A 708 -47.39 -13.14 -16.82
N ASP A 709 -46.56 -12.22 -16.32
CA ASP A 709 -46.42 -10.85 -16.88
C ASP A 709 -45.74 -10.90 -18.26
N ILE A 710 -44.75 -11.78 -18.41
CA ILE A 710 -44.11 -12.03 -19.70
C ILE A 710 -45.14 -12.58 -20.70
N ALA A 711 -45.93 -13.58 -20.30
CA ALA A 711 -46.97 -14.16 -21.16
C ALA A 711 -48.05 -13.14 -21.54
N PHE A 712 -48.50 -12.31 -20.59
CA PHE A 712 -49.46 -11.23 -20.84
C PHE A 712 -48.93 -10.24 -21.89
N ARG A 713 -47.68 -9.78 -21.74
CA ARG A 713 -47.04 -8.85 -22.69
C ARG A 713 -46.76 -9.49 -24.06
N ILE A 714 -46.51 -10.80 -24.13
CA ILE A 714 -46.44 -11.51 -25.41
C ILE A 714 -47.81 -11.55 -26.10
N SER A 715 -48.89 -11.72 -25.33
CA SER A 715 -50.26 -11.80 -25.85
C SER A 715 -50.91 -10.46 -26.20
N GLN A 716 -50.23 -9.33 -25.98
CA GLN A 716 -50.81 -8.01 -26.18
C GLN A 716 -51.06 -7.69 -27.67
N GLY A 717 -52.14 -6.96 -27.94
CA GLY A 717 -52.50 -6.51 -29.28
C GLY A 717 -53.50 -7.43 -30.01
N VAL A 718 -53.67 -7.19 -31.31
CA VAL A 718 -54.50 -8.05 -32.17
C VAL A 718 -53.81 -9.39 -32.37
N SER A 719 -54.57 -10.49 -32.39
CA SER A 719 -54.01 -11.83 -32.52
C SER A 719 -53.08 -11.98 -33.73
N ALA A 720 -51.99 -12.73 -33.54
CA ALA A 720 -51.02 -13.04 -34.61
C ALA A 720 -51.64 -13.78 -35.81
N LYS A 721 -52.86 -14.34 -35.67
CA LYS A 721 -53.64 -14.93 -36.77
C LYS A 721 -53.87 -13.97 -37.93
N ARG A 722 -53.87 -12.65 -37.68
CA ARG A 722 -53.97 -11.65 -38.75
C ARG A 722 -52.79 -11.72 -39.72
N ASP A 723 -51.58 -11.89 -39.20
CA ASP A 723 -50.35 -11.88 -39.99
C ASP A 723 -50.05 -13.28 -40.57
N GLN A 724 -50.54 -14.34 -39.92
CA GLN A 724 -50.36 -15.74 -40.33
C GLN A 724 -51.37 -16.25 -41.38
N ARG A 725 -52.39 -15.47 -41.77
CA ARG A 725 -53.44 -15.94 -42.69
C ARG A 725 -52.93 -16.09 -44.13
N LYS A 726 -53.32 -17.18 -44.79
CA LYS A 726 -53.05 -17.42 -46.22
C LYS A 726 -54.26 -17.01 -47.06
N VAL A 727 -54.04 -16.18 -48.08
CA VAL A 727 -55.06 -15.76 -49.04
C VAL A 727 -54.96 -16.61 -50.30
N PHE A 728 -56.03 -17.30 -50.68
CA PHE A 728 -56.08 -18.14 -51.88
C PHE A 728 -56.65 -17.33 -53.05
N LYS A 729 -55.90 -17.25 -54.15
CA LYS A 729 -56.27 -16.56 -55.38
C LYS A 729 -56.15 -17.48 -56.58
N LEU A 730 -57.14 -17.45 -57.47
CA LEU A 730 -57.12 -18.14 -58.74
C LEU A 730 -56.31 -17.31 -59.73
N ARG A 731 -55.04 -17.66 -59.96
CA ARG A 731 -54.14 -16.95 -60.87
C ARG A 731 -53.96 -17.65 -62.22
N ASP A 732 -53.93 -18.98 -62.19
CA ASP A 732 -53.72 -19.83 -63.37
C ASP A 732 -54.59 -21.10 -63.23
N LEU A 733 -55.16 -21.55 -64.35
CA LEU A 733 -55.96 -22.76 -64.48
C LEU A 733 -55.11 -23.98 -64.89
N ASN A 734 -53.87 -23.77 -65.37
CA ASN A 734 -52.99 -24.83 -65.84
C ASN A 734 -52.51 -25.74 -64.69
N ASN A 735 -52.32 -25.17 -63.49
CA ASN A 735 -51.88 -25.93 -62.33
C ASN A 735 -53.07 -26.57 -61.60
N LYS A 736 -53.46 -27.78 -62.04
CA LYS A 736 -54.59 -28.55 -61.49
C LYS A 736 -54.52 -28.76 -59.98
N THR A 737 -53.32 -28.88 -59.42
CA THR A 737 -53.14 -29.08 -57.97
C THR A 737 -53.47 -27.82 -57.17
N GLU A 738 -53.07 -26.64 -57.66
CA GLU A 738 -53.40 -25.37 -57.01
C GLU A 738 -54.90 -25.08 -57.07
N VAL A 739 -55.53 -25.33 -58.23
CA VAL A 739 -56.98 -25.22 -58.40
C VAL A 739 -57.72 -26.15 -57.42
N GLU A 740 -57.25 -27.40 -57.25
CA GLU A 740 -57.82 -28.32 -56.27
C GLU A 740 -57.66 -27.81 -54.83
N THR A 741 -56.48 -27.29 -54.45
CA THR A 741 -56.28 -26.71 -53.11
C THR A 741 -57.15 -25.47 -52.87
N LEU A 742 -57.41 -24.69 -53.93
CA LEU A 742 -58.26 -23.51 -53.89
C LEU A 742 -59.74 -23.89 -53.75
N ILE A 743 -60.20 -24.91 -54.48
CA ILE A 743 -61.54 -25.49 -54.33
C ILE A 743 -61.74 -25.98 -52.89
N ARG A 744 -60.77 -26.72 -52.33
CA ARG A 744 -60.81 -27.16 -50.93
C ARG A 744 -60.78 -25.99 -49.94
N ALA A 745 -60.06 -24.90 -50.26
CA ALA A 745 -60.08 -23.68 -49.44
C ALA A 745 -61.45 -22.99 -49.49
N ALA A 746 -62.10 -22.93 -50.65
CA ALA A 746 -63.45 -22.39 -50.80
C ALA A 746 -64.48 -23.22 -50.01
N TYR A 747 -64.39 -24.55 -50.03
CA TYR A 747 -65.23 -25.41 -49.19
C TYR A 747 -65.05 -25.14 -47.71
N ARG A 748 -63.79 -25.06 -47.23
CA ARG A 748 -63.50 -24.75 -45.83
C ARG A 748 -63.98 -23.37 -45.42
N GLN A 749 -63.97 -22.39 -46.32
CA GLN A 749 -64.48 -21.05 -46.02
C GLN A 749 -66.01 -21.01 -45.94
N VAL A 750 -66.69 -21.58 -46.94
CA VAL A 750 -68.17 -21.51 -47.05
C VAL A 750 -68.85 -22.46 -46.07
N PHE A 751 -68.29 -23.64 -45.84
CA PHE A 751 -68.87 -24.66 -44.97
C PHE A 751 -68.17 -24.81 -43.61
N GLU A 752 -67.16 -23.99 -43.33
CA GLU A 752 -66.31 -23.99 -42.11
C GLU A 752 -65.43 -25.25 -41.91
N ARG A 753 -65.52 -26.24 -42.81
CA ARG A 753 -64.82 -27.54 -42.75
C ARG A 753 -64.77 -28.19 -44.13
N ASP A 754 -63.95 -29.23 -44.27
CA ASP A 754 -63.94 -30.05 -45.49
C ASP A 754 -65.23 -30.84 -45.62
N ILE A 755 -65.74 -30.96 -46.85
CA ILE A 755 -67.07 -31.51 -47.16
C ILE A 755 -67.11 -33.04 -47.24
N GLU A 756 -65.96 -33.69 -47.47
CA GLU A 756 -65.83 -35.13 -47.69
C GLU A 756 -66.53 -36.02 -46.63
N PRO A 757 -66.54 -35.67 -45.33
CA PRO A 757 -67.12 -36.55 -44.29
C PRO A 757 -68.65 -36.59 -44.24
N TYR A 758 -69.38 -35.71 -44.95
CA TYR A 758 -70.83 -35.59 -44.79
C TYR A 758 -71.61 -35.26 -46.07
N VAL A 759 -70.95 -35.38 -47.23
CA VAL A 759 -71.56 -35.31 -48.57
C VAL A 759 -71.66 -36.71 -49.16
N VAL A 760 -72.80 -37.02 -49.79
CA VAL A 760 -72.92 -38.20 -50.65
C VAL A 760 -72.27 -37.86 -51.99
N LYS A 761 -71.24 -38.60 -52.40
CA LYS A 761 -70.44 -38.31 -53.62
C LYS A 761 -71.35 -37.89 -54.80
N ASN A 762 -71.12 -36.69 -55.34
CA ASN A 762 -71.62 -36.09 -56.60
C ASN A 762 -72.35 -34.72 -56.51
N GLU A 763 -72.45 -34.05 -55.35
CA GLU A 763 -73.20 -32.78 -55.25
C GLU A 763 -72.54 -31.57 -55.96
N PHE A 764 -71.20 -31.46 -55.95
CA PHE A 764 -70.48 -30.28 -56.46
C PHE A 764 -69.58 -30.55 -57.68
N THR A 765 -69.55 -31.77 -58.19
CA THR A 765 -68.68 -32.20 -59.30
C THR A 765 -68.90 -31.37 -60.57
N VAL A 766 -70.15 -30.92 -60.80
CA VAL A 766 -70.50 -30.03 -61.92
C VAL A 766 -69.85 -28.65 -61.74
N LEU A 767 -69.95 -28.04 -60.55
CA LEU A 767 -69.34 -26.73 -60.28
C LEU A 767 -67.81 -26.80 -60.30
N GLU A 768 -67.23 -27.89 -59.77
CA GLU A 768 -65.78 -28.10 -59.84
C GLU A 768 -65.30 -28.22 -61.28
N SER A 769 -66.02 -28.98 -62.12
CA SER A 769 -65.66 -29.16 -63.53
C SER A 769 -65.76 -27.82 -64.29
N LYS A 770 -66.83 -27.05 -64.05
CA LYS A 770 -67.01 -25.72 -64.64
C LYS A 770 -65.88 -24.75 -64.26
N LEU A 771 -65.47 -24.74 -62.98
CA LEU A 771 -64.37 -23.89 -62.53
C LEU A 771 -63.03 -24.33 -63.13
N ARG A 772 -62.77 -25.65 -63.20
CA ARG A 772 -61.54 -26.21 -63.81
C ARG A 772 -61.43 -25.91 -65.30
N ASN A 773 -62.56 -25.87 -66.00
CA ASN A 773 -62.62 -25.55 -67.43
C ASN A 773 -62.63 -24.03 -67.71
N GLY A 774 -62.72 -23.18 -66.67
CA GLY A 774 -62.81 -21.73 -66.82
C GLY A 774 -64.18 -21.24 -67.34
N GLU A 775 -65.22 -22.07 -67.23
CA GLU A 775 -66.60 -21.72 -67.64
C GLU A 775 -67.28 -20.78 -66.64
N ILE A 776 -66.81 -20.77 -65.39
CA ILE A 776 -67.26 -19.87 -64.31
C ILE A 776 -66.05 -19.28 -63.59
N ASN A 777 -66.18 -18.06 -63.06
CA ASN A 777 -65.15 -17.47 -62.20
C ASN A 777 -65.27 -17.98 -60.74
N LEU A 778 -64.28 -17.67 -59.89
CA LEU A 778 -64.29 -18.15 -58.50
C LEU A 778 -65.45 -17.52 -57.70
N LYS A 779 -65.85 -16.30 -58.03
CA LYS A 779 -67.01 -15.62 -57.46
C LYS A 779 -68.31 -16.39 -57.74
N GLU A 780 -68.56 -16.77 -58.99
CA GLU A 780 -69.71 -17.57 -59.42
C GLU A 780 -69.67 -18.98 -58.83
N PHE A 781 -68.48 -19.55 -58.68
CA PHE A 781 -68.30 -20.80 -57.95
C PHE A 781 -68.76 -20.67 -56.49
N ILE A 782 -68.33 -19.62 -55.77
CA ILE A 782 -68.73 -19.36 -54.37
C ILE A 782 -70.23 -19.07 -54.26
N GLU A 783 -70.81 -18.33 -55.20
CA GLU A 783 -72.25 -18.09 -55.28
C GLU A 783 -73.02 -19.40 -55.49
N GLY A 784 -72.51 -20.28 -56.37
CA GLY A 784 -73.02 -21.63 -56.60
C GLY A 784 -72.96 -22.50 -55.35
N LEU A 785 -71.90 -22.40 -54.55
CA LEU A 785 -71.79 -23.11 -53.26
C LEU A 785 -72.80 -22.60 -52.23
N GLY A 786 -72.99 -21.29 -52.11
CA GLY A 786 -73.95 -20.69 -51.19
C GLY A 786 -75.42 -20.91 -51.56
N GLY A 787 -75.71 -21.12 -52.85
CA GLY A 787 -77.04 -21.44 -53.36
C GLY A 787 -77.41 -22.93 -53.35
N SER A 788 -76.52 -23.78 -52.83
CA SER A 788 -76.66 -25.24 -52.83
C SER A 788 -77.61 -25.76 -51.74
N GLU A 789 -78.20 -26.94 -51.98
CA GLU A 789 -79.06 -27.60 -50.99
C GLU A 789 -78.29 -27.92 -49.70
N LEU A 790 -76.99 -28.21 -49.80
CA LEU A 790 -76.16 -28.48 -48.63
C LEU A 790 -75.96 -27.24 -47.76
N TYR A 791 -75.71 -26.08 -48.38
CA TYR A 791 -75.60 -24.83 -47.62
C TYR A 791 -76.91 -24.50 -46.89
N ILE A 792 -78.03 -24.76 -47.57
CA ILE A 792 -79.37 -24.61 -47.00
C ILE A 792 -79.55 -25.52 -45.79
N ARG A 793 -79.17 -26.80 -45.89
CA ARG A 793 -79.31 -27.78 -44.80
C ARG A 793 -78.46 -27.45 -43.58
N GLU A 794 -77.24 -26.95 -43.78
CA GLU A 794 -76.31 -26.73 -42.67
C GLU A 794 -76.44 -25.35 -42.02
N PHE A 795 -76.68 -24.29 -42.81
CA PHE A 795 -76.58 -22.91 -42.34
C PHE A 795 -77.86 -22.09 -42.49
N TYR A 796 -78.89 -22.59 -43.18
CA TYR A 796 -80.19 -21.92 -43.32
C TYR A 796 -81.30 -22.58 -42.49
N THR A 797 -81.61 -23.86 -42.71
CA THR A 797 -82.73 -24.55 -42.04
C THR A 797 -82.63 -24.66 -40.52
N PRO A 798 -81.45 -24.82 -39.88
CA PRO A 798 -81.38 -25.02 -38.43
C PRO A 798 -81.33 -23.71 -37.62
N TYR A 799 -81.32 -22.55 -38.28
CA TYR A 799 -81.04 -21.25 -37.68
C TYR A 799 -82.07 -20.17 -38.08
N PRO A 800 -82.37 -19.20 -37.18
CA PRO A 800 -83.22 -18.07 -37.53
C PRO A 800 -82.52 -17.10 -38.50
N ASN A 801 -83.28 -16.31 -39.27
CA ASN A 801 -82.74 -15.39 -40.28
C ASN A 801 -81.63 -14.48 -39.76
N THR A 802 -81.73 -13.98 -38.53
CA THR A 802 -80.68 -13.14 -37.91
C THR A 802 -79.35 -13.88 -37.75
N LYS A 803 -79.40 -15.18 -37.41
CA LYS A 803 -78.23 -16.06 -37.33
C LYS A 803 -77.70 -16.43 -38.72
N VAL A 804 -78.60 -16.61 -39.69
CA VAL A 804 -78.23 -16.80 -41.11
C VAL A 804 -77.49 -15.56 -41.63
N ILE A 805 -77.87 -14.35 -41.21
CA ILE A 805 -77.20 -13.11 -41.62
C ILE A 805 -75.79 -13.02 -41.04
N GLU A 806 -75.58 -13.32 -39.74
CA GLU A 806 -74.22 -13.31 -39.17
C GLU A 806 -73.32 -14.38 -39.79
N LEU A 807 -73.87 -15.56 -40.10
CA LEU A 807 -73.12 -16.64 -40.74
C LEU A 807 -72.84 -16.30 -42.20
N GLY A 808 -73.83 -15.80 -42.96
CA GLY A 808 -73.65 -15.37 -44.34
C GLY A 808 -72.57 -14.30 -44.48
N THR A 809 -72.62 -13.26 -43.63
CA THR A 809 -71.57 -12.23 -43.62
C THR A 809 -70.20 -12.78 -43.21
N LYS A 810 -70.15 -13.76 -42.30
CA LYS A 810 -68.91 -14.50 -41.95
C LYS A 810 -68.35 -15.28 -43.15
N HIS A 811 -69.17 -16.07 -43.84
CA HIS A 811 -68.71 -16.93 -44.94
C HIS A 811 -68.30 -16.14 -46.18
N PHE A 812 -69.14 -15.20 -46.61
CA PHE A 812 -69.00 -14.52 -47.90
C PHE A 812 -68.29 -13.18 -47.79
N LEU A 813 -68.45 -12.44 -46.69
CA LEU A 813 -67.79 -11.14 -46.48
C LEU A 813 -66.62 -11.22 -45.50
N GLY A 814 -66.40 -12.35 -44.82
CA GLY A 814 -65.25 -12.48 -43.93
C GLY A 814 -65.35 -11.68 -42.62
N ARG A 815 -66.55 -11.25 -42.22
CA ARG A 815 -66.79 -10.31 -41.08
C ARG A 815 -68.19 -10.47 -40.47
N ALA A 816 -68.42 -9.84 -39.32
CA ALA A 816 -69.77 -9.68 -38.76
C ALA A 816 -70.58 -8.59 -39.50
N PRO A 817 -71.91 -8.52 -39.31
CA PRO A 817 -72.73 -7.38 -39.75
C PRO A 817 -72.23 -6.06 -39.13
N LEU A 818 -72.22 -4.98 -39.93
CA LEU A 818 -71.68 -3.67 -39.58
C LEU A 818 -72.60 -2.90 -38.64
N ASP A 819 -73.88 -2.83 -39.00
CA ASP A 819 -74.88 -2.01 -38.31
C ASP A 819 -76.29 -2.61 -38.43
N GLN A 820 -77.25 -1.97 -37.76
CA GLN A 820 -78.64 -2.43 -37.75
C GLN A 820 -79.29 -2.31 -39.14
N LYS A 821 -78.86 -1.36 -39.97
CA LYS A 821 -79.40 -1.18 -41.33
C LYS A 821 -79.02 -2.34 -42.23
N GLU A 822 -77.79 -2.85 -42.11
CA GLU A 822 -77.34 -4.03 -42.84
C GLU A 822 -78.15 -5.28 -42.44
N ILE A 823 -78.39 -5.47 -41.13
CA ILE A 823 -79.24 -6.57 -40.63
C ILE A 823 -80.67 -6.45 -41.19
N GLN A 824 -81.26 -5.26 -41.15
CA GLN A 824 -82.61 -5.02 -41.68
C GLN A 824 -82.68 -5.28 -43.19
N LYS A 825 -81.71 -4.77 -43.96
CA LYS A 825 -81.61 -4.98 -45.41
C LYS A 825 -81.57 -6.47 -45.75
N TYR A 826 -80.70 -7.23 -45.09
CA TYR A 826 -80.56 -8.65 -45.37
C TYR A 826 -81.74 -9.49 -44.86
N ASN A 827 -82.35 -9.10 -43.74
CA ASN A 827 -83.55 -9.77 -43.24
C ASN A 827 -84.73 -9.57 -44.20
N GLN A 828 -84.87 -8.39 -44.80
CA GLN A 828 -85.88 -8.13 -45.83
C GLN A 828 -85.65 -8.97 -47.09
N ILE A 829 -84.39 -9.11 -47.54
CA ILE A 829 -84.05 -9.95 -48.69
C ILE A 829 -84.33 -11.43 -48.42
N LEU A 830 -83.95 -11.93 -47.24
CA LEU A 830 -84.24 -13.30 -46.83
C LEU A 830 -85.75 -13.58 -46.75
N ALA A 831 -86.53 -12.64 -46.21
CA ALA A 831 -87.97 -12.77 -46.09
C ALA A 831 -88.70 -12.73 -47.45
N ALA A 832 -88.24 -11.91 -48.40
CA ALA A 832 -88.92 -11.70 -49.68
C ALA A 832 -88.48 -12.67 -50.79
N SER A 833 -87.21 -13.07 -50.83
CA SER A 833 -86.62 -13.76 -52.00
C SER A 833 -85.76 -14.98 -51.64
N GLY A 834 -85.64 -15.31 -50.36
CA GLY A 834 -84.94 -16.51 -49.87
C GLY A 834 -83.41 -16.44 -49.96
N ILE A 835 -82.77 -17.58 -49.68
CA ILE A 835 -81.31 -17.69 -49.46
C ILE A 835 -80.46 -17.41 -50.71
N ARG A 836 -80.90 -17.82 -51.91
CA ARG A 836 -80.15 -17.59 -53.16
C ARG A 836 -80.00 -16.10 -53.45
N ALA A 837 -81.09 -15.34 -53.29
CA ALA A 837 -81.06 -13.88 -53.44
C ALA A 837 -80.20 -13.21 -52.35
N PHE A 838 -80.21 -13.73 -51.13
CA PHE A 838 -79.37 -13.23 -50.03
C PHE A 838 -77.87 -13.45 -50.28
N VAL A 839 -77.45 -14.63 -50.73
CA VAL A 839 -76.05 -14.90 -51.10
C VAL A 839 -75.64 -14.04 -52.29
N GLY A 840 -76.46 -13.97 -53.34
CA GLY A 840 -76.22 -13.12 -54.50
C GLY A 840 -76.08 -11.63 -54.12
N ALA A 841 -76.87 -11.14 -53.16
CA ALA A 841 -76.78 -9.77 -52.67
C ALA A 841 -75.47 -9.45 -51.91
N MET A 842 -74.82 -10.45 -51.30
CA MET A 842 -73.50 -10.29 -50.66
C MET A 842 -72.37 -10.41 -51.66
N VAL A 843 -72.39 -11.43 -52.52
CA VAL A 843 -71.32 -11.72 -53.48
C VAL A 843 -71.27 -10.66 -54.60
N ASN A 844 -72.41 -10.09 -54.99
CA ASN A 844 -72.49 -8.98 -55.94
C ASN A 844 -72.39 -7.58 -55.30
N SER A 845 -72.07 -7.50 -54.00
CA SER A 845 -71.87 -6.21 -53.34
C SER A 845 -70.57 -5.53 -53.78
N ALA A 846 -70.56 -4.20 -53.77
CA ALA A 846 -69.35 -3.41 -54.03
C ALA A 846 -68.20 -3.76 -53.05
N GLU A 847 -68.54 -4.15 -51.82
CA GLU A 847 -67.56 -4.57 -50.83
C GLU A 847 -66.88 -5.89 -51.18
N TYR A 848 -67.63 -6.88 -51.65
CA TYR A 848 -67.07 -8.16 -52.08
C TYR A 848 -66.11 -7.95 -53.25
N ALA A 849 -66.50 -7.14 -54.24
CA ALA A 849 -65.67 -6.78 -55.38
C ALA A 849 -64.36 -6.09 -54.96
N GLN A 850 -64.42 -5.16 -54.00
CA GLN A 850 -63.22 -4.46 -53.50
C GLN A 850 -62.30 -5.35 -52.65
N ALA A 851 -62.87 -6.27 -51.86
CA ALA A 851 -62.12 -7.08 -50.90
C ALA A 851 -61.54 -8.37 -51.50
N PHE A 852 -62.27 -8.99 -52.42
CA PHE A 852 -61.95 -10.31 -52.97
C PHE A 852 -61.87 -10.31 -54.50
N GLY A 853 -62.60 -9.41 -55.18
CA GLY A 853 -62.70 -9.42 -56.64
C GLY A 853 -63.39 -10.68 -57.15
N GLU A 854 -63.01 -11.15 -58.33
CA GLU A 854 -63.57 -12.37 -58.94
C GLU A 854 -62.75 -13.63 -58.68
N ASP A 855 -61.52 -13.46 -58.18
CA ASP A 855 -60.49 -14.52 -58.16
C ASP A 855 -60.02 -14.90 -56.76
N THR A 856 -60.48 -14.24 -55.69
CA THR A 856 -60.00 -14.51 -54.32
C THR A 856 -61.06 -15.25 -53.50
N VAL A 857 -60.66 -16.32 -52.80
CA VAL A 857 -61.53 -16.97 -51.80
C VAL A 857 -61.72 -16.01 -50.62
N PRO A 858 -62.96 -15.79 -50.15
CA PRO A 858 -63.21 -15.02 -48.93
C PRO A 858 -62.38 -15.54 -47.77
N TYR A 859 -61.92 -14.62 -46.93
CA TYR A 859 -61.09 -14.95 -45.77
C TYR A 859 -61.46 -14.06 -44.60
N TYR A 860 -61.08 -14.46 -43.38
CA TYR A 860 -61.35 -13.67 -42.18
C TYR A 860 -60.66 -12.29 -42.24
N ARG A 861 -61.47 -11.21 -42.18
CA ARG A 861 -61.02 -9.82 -42.19
C ARG A 861 -61.11 -9.17 -40.80
N TYR A 862 -60.08 -8.42 -40.44
CA TYR A 862 -59.99 -7.67 -39.19
C TYR A 862 -60.33 -6.20 -39.43
N ASN A 863 -61.62 -5.88 -39.53
CA ASN A 863 -62.10 -4.53 -39.81
C ASN A 863 -62.01 -3.66 -38.55
N THR A 864 -61.31 -2.53 -38.63
CA THR A 864 -61.05 -1.63 -37.48
C THR A 864 -62.01 -0.45 -37.40
N PHE A 865 -62.52 0.05 -38.53
CA PHE A 865 -63.27 1.31 -38.58
C PHE A 865 -64.70 1.23 -37.99
N PRO A 866 -65.51 0.20 -38.28
CA PRO A 866 -66.86 0.12 -37.70
C PRO A 866 -66.82 -0.27 -36.21
N ALA A 867 -67.55 0.49 -35.38
CA ALA A 867 -67.37 0.54 -33.92
C ALA A 867 -67.38 -0.82 -33.18
N ALA A 868 -68.21 -1.78 -33.60
CA ALA A 868 -68.32 -3.09 -32.94
C ALA A 868 -67.89 -4.26 -33.84
N ASN A 869 -67.37 -3.99 -35.05
CA ASN A 869 -67.16 -5.07 -36.02
C ASN A 869 -65.95 -5.96 -35.67
N PHE A 870 -64.85 -5.38 -35.18
CA PHE A 870 -63.69 -6.16 -34.72
C PHE A 870 -64.06 -7.19 -33.62
N PRO A 871 -64.61 -6.79 -32.45
CA PRO A 871 -64.93 -7.75 -31.39
C PRO A 871 -66.04 -8.73 -31.79
N ASN A 872 -67.01 -8.32 -32.61
CA ASN A 872 -68.06 -9.21 -33.07
C ASN A 872 -67.52 -10.26 -34.05
N SER A 873 -66.65 -9.86 -34.98
CA SER A 873 -66.01 -10.79 -35.90
C SER A 873 -65.07 -11.75 -35.15
N GLU A 874 -64.29 -11.25 -34.18
CA GLU A 874 -63.45 -12.10 -33.34
C GLU A 874 -64.26 -13.15 -32.57
N LYS A 875 -65.40 -12.77 -32.00
CA LYS A 875 -66.33 -13.72 -31.36
C LYS A 875 -66.87 -14.75 -32.35
N LEU A 876 -67.21 -14.35 -33.59
CA LEU A 876 -67.73 -15.26 -34.61
C LEU A 876 -66.69 -16.28 -35.10
N TYR A 877 -65.44 -15.87 -35.29
CA TYR A 877 -64.37 -16.73 -35.79
C TYR A 877 -63.69 -17.58 -34.72
N ASN A 878 -63.72 -17.16 -33.46
CA ASN A 878 -63.25 -17.98 -32.35
C ASN A 878 -64.30 -19.01 -31.87
N ARG A 879 -65.56 -18.88 -32.31
CA ARG A 879 -66.60 -19.90 -32.09
C ARG A 879 -66.47 -21.01 -33.13
N LEU A 880 -66.41 -22.25 -32.65
CA LEU A 880 -66.38 -23.44 -33.50
C LEU A 880 -67.77 -23.75 -34.08
N THR A 881 -67.81 -24.49 -35.18
CA THR A 881 -69.05 -25.00 -35.80
C THR A 881 -69.93 -25.68 -34.75
N LYS A 882 -71.20 -25.26 -34.64
CA LYS A 882 -72.20 -25.84 -33.73
C LYS A 882 -71.82 -25.81 -32.22
N GLN A 883 -70.86 -24.98 -31.81
CA GLN A 883 -70.45 -24.85 -30.40
C GLN A 883 -71.59 -24.38 -29.49
N ASN A 884 -72.36 -23.38 -29.93
CA ASN A 884 -73.58 -22.92 -29.27
C ASN A 884 -74.58 -22.33 -30.26
N ARG A 885 -75.87 -22.29 -29.90
CA ARG A 885 -76.97 -21.75 -30.73
C ARG A 885 -77.23 -20.26 -30.51
N GLU A 886 -76.49 -19.61 -29.62
CA GLU A 886 -76.62 -18.18 -29.31
C GLU A 886 -76.20 -17.28 -30.47
N LEU A 887 -76.93 -16.19 -30.68
CA LEU A 887 -76.57 -15.15 -31.64
C LEU A 887 -75.43 -14.29 -31.09
N VAL A 888 -74.43 -13.98 -31.92
CA VAL A 888 -73.38 -13.02 -31.55
C VAL A 888 -73.88 -11.59 -31.75
N VAL A 889 -74.62 -11.37 -32.83
CA VAL A 889 -75.19 -10.05 -33.17
C VAL A 889 -76.69 -10.19 -33.40
N PRO A 890 -77.53 -10.21 -32.34
CA PRO A 890 -78.98 -10.30 -32.50
C PRO A 890 -79.58 -9.01 -33.08
N SER A 891 -79.15 -7.86 -32.56
CA SER A 891 -79.42 -6.51 -33.07
C SER A 891 -78.46 -5.54 -32.39
N PHE A 892 -78.33 -4.33 -32.93
CA PHE A 892 -77.63 -3.25 -32.24
C PHE A 892 -78.60 -2.47 -31.35
N GLU A 893 -78.12 -2.03 -30.19
CA GLU A 893 -78.92 -1.21 -29.28
C GLU A 893 -79.41 0.06 -29.98
N PRO A 894 -80.68 0.46 -29.76
CA PRO A 894 -81.22 1.64 -30.41
C PRO A 894 -80.50 2.90 -29.94
N VAL A 895 -79.82 3.57 -30.87
CA VAL A 895 -79.15 4.85 -30.60
C VAL A 895 -80.18 5.96 -30.66
N LYS A 896 -80.37 6.71 -29.55
CA LYS A 896 -81.15 7.94 -29.55
C LYS A 896 -80.53 8.95 -30.52
N SER A 897 -81.33 9.57 -31.39
CA SER A 897 -80.84 10.60 -32.32
C SER A 897 -80.13 11.72 -31.56
N ARG A 898 -79.00 12.22 -32.09
CA ARG A 898 -78.30 13.39 -31.53
C ARG A 898 -79.07 14.71 -31.68
N MET A 899 -80.17 14.71 -32.43
CA MET A 899 -81.15 15.79 -32.35
C MET A 899 -82.17 15.44 -31.27
N ASP A 900 -82.34 16.38 -30.37
CA ASP A 900 -83.33 16.33 -29.32
C ASP A 900 -84.73 16.54 -29.93
N SER A 901 -85.61 15.55 -29.81
CA SER A 901 -87.02 15.70 -30.21
C SER A 901 -87.75 16.78 -29.39
N SER A 902 -87.13 17.30 -28.33
CA SER A 902 -87.59 18.46 -27.56
C SER A 902 -87.41 19.82 -28.27
N LYS A 903 -86.64 19.89 -29.37
CA LYS A 903 -86.52 21.12 -30.20
C LYS A 903 -87.60 21.26 -31.27
N LEU A 904 -88.57 20.34 -31.29
CA LEU A 904 -89.81 20.50 -32.04
C LEU A 904 -90.84 21.27 -31.17
N PRO A 905 -91.60 22.22 -31.73
CA PRO A 905 -92.30 23.26 -30.97
C PRO A 905 -93.41 22.81 -30.00
N MET A 906 -93.78 21.53 -29.95
CA MET A 906 -95.00 21.07 -29.25
C MET A 906 -94.76 20.23 -27.99
N THR A 907 -93.51 19.86 -27.66
CA THR A 907 -93.20 18.93 -26.54
C THR A 907 -92.46 19.58 -25.36
N GLY A 908 -92.29 20.92 -25.37
CA GLY A 908 -91.61 21.67 -24.31
C GLY A 908 -92.43 21.90 -23.03
N LYS A 909 -93.77 21.88 -23.10
CA LYS A 909 -94.63 22.13 -21.92
C LYS A 909 -94.84 20.90 -21.04
N ALA A 910 -94.84 19.69 -21.59
CA ALA A 910 -95.10 18.47 -20.80
C ALA A 910 -93.92 18.03 -19.92
N ILE A 911 -92.70 18.49 -20.23
CA ILE A 911 -91.47 18.13 -19.52
C ILE A 911 -91.18 19.10 -18.35
N ALA A 912 -91.75 20.31 -18.37
CA ALA A 912 -91.65 21.25 -17.25
C ALA A 912 -92.42 20.78 -16.01
N ASP A 913 -93.55 20.10 -16.19
CA ASP A 913 -94.39 19.61 -15.08
C ASP A 913 -93.85 18.30 -14.47
N LEU A 914 -93.19 17.44 -15.26
CA LEU A 914 -92.56 16.20 -14.79
C LEU A 914 -91.23 16.43 -14.04
N ALA A 915 -90.57 17.56 -14.27
CA ALA A 915 -89.33 17.94 -13.57
C ALA A 915 -89.55 18.43 -12.12
N ALA A 916 -90.80 18.67 -11.71
CA ALA A 916 -91.14 19.00 -10.32
C ALA A 916 -91.32 17.73 -9.44
N GLN A 917 -91.62 16.57 -10.02
CA GLN A 917 -91.84 15.31 -9.30
C GLN A 917 -90.57 14.46 -9.10
N SER A 918 -89.47 14.75 -9.80
CA SER A 918 -88.20 13.99 -9.68
C SER A 918 -87.24 14.50 -8.60
N ARG A 919 -87.70 15.38 -7.69
CA ARG A 919 -86.91 15.92 -6.56
C ARG A 919 -87.04 15.13 -5.24
N GLN A 920 -87.61 13.92 -5.24
CA GLN A 920 -87.48 12.98 -4.13
C GLN A 920 -86.27 12.06 -4.35
N MET A 921 -85.40 11.96 -3.34
CA MET A 921 -84.21 11.10 -3.33
C MET A 921 -84.61 9.62 -3.18
N ASP A 922 -84.22 8.79 -4.16
CA ASP A 922 -84.26 7.33 -4.10
C ASP A 922 -83.04 6.80 -3.32
N MET A 923 -83.30 5.99 -2.28
CA MET A 923 -82.31 5.50 -1.31
C MET A 923 -81.78 4.09 -1.65
N SER A 924 -81.99 3.59 -2.87
CA SER A 924 -81.72 2.20 -3.22
C SER A 924 -80.35 1.92 -3.87
N GLN A 925 -79.46 2.91 -4.08
CA GLN A 925 -78.07 2.66 -4.49
C GLN A 925 -77.03 3.52 -3.72
N PRO A 926 -75.92 2.94 -3.22
CA PRO A 926 -74.93 3.68 -2.47
C PRO A 926 -73.96 4.48 -3.37
N LYS A 927 -73.82 5.78 -3.06
CA LYS A 927 -73.03 6.82 -3.76
C LYS A 927 -71.50 6.64 -3.82
N PHE A 928 -70.93 5.48 -3.51
CA PHE A 928 -69.46 5.33 -3.43
C PHE A 928 -68.78 5.04 -4.78
N ILE A 929 -69.52 4.72 -5.84
CA ILE A 929 -68.94 4.30 -7.13
C ILE A 929 -68.66 5.49 -8.09
N GLU A 930 -69.12 6.71 -7.79
CA GLU A 930 -68.90 7.89 -8.65
C GLU A 930 -67.96 8.96 -8.08
N LEU A 931 -67.51 8.84 -6.83
CA LEU A 931 -66.46 9.70 -6.24
C LEU A 931 -65.03 9.14 -6.41
N GLY A 932 -64.87 8.10 -7.24
CA GLY A 932 -63.63 7.34 -7.39
C GLY A 932 -63.31 6.92 -8.81
N ARG A 933 -63.35 7.83 -9.80
CA ARG A 933 -62.71 7.60 -11.10
C ARG A 933 -61.65 8.65 -11.41
N SER A 934 -60.40 8.29 -11.16
CA SER A 934 -59.23 8.85 -11.84
C SER A 934 -59.13 8.32 -13.27
N PHE A 935 -58.43 9.07 -14.13
CA PHE A 935 -58.17 8.83 -15.55
C PHE A 935 -58.01 7.35 -15.96
N ASN A 936 -58.57 7.01 -17.14
CA ASN A 936 -58.61 5.66 -17.71
C ASN A 936 -57.37 5.29 -18.55
N ASP A 937 -56.40 6.20 -18.67
CA ASP A 937 -55.07 5.90 -19.18
C ASP A 937 -54.12 5.87 -17.98
N GLY A 938 -53.45 4.74 -17.74
CA GLY A 938 -52.55 4.47 -16.60
C GLY A 938 -51.29 5.35 -16.52
N ARG A 939 -51.42 6.65 -16.71
CA ARG A 939 -50.40 7.71 -16.56
C ARG A 939 -50.96 8.95 -15.86
N GLY A 940 -51.92 8.77 -14.94
CA GLY A 940 -52.48 9.84 -14.12
C GLY A 940 -52.00 9.77 -12.67
N GLN A 941 -50.88 10.42 -12.37
CA GLN A 941 -50.42 10.65 -10.99
C GLN A 941 -51.38 11.64 -10.31
N SER A 942 -52.20 11.20 -9.34
CA SER A 942 -52.98 12.13 -8.51
C SER A 942 -53.52 11.55 -7.20
N VAL A 943 -52.66 11.04 -6.31
CA VAL A 943 -52.88 11.12 -4.83
C VAL A 943 -51.57 11.36 -4.03
N GLU A 944 -50.41 11.57 -4.65
CA GLU A 944 -49.15 11.82 -3.91
C GLU A 944 -48.38 13.06 -4.38
N VAL A 945 -49.06 14.20 -4.51
CA VAL A 945 -48.38 15.49 -4.68
C VAL A 945 -48.80 16.43 -3.57
N GLY A 946 -48.06 16.33 -2.46
CA GLY A 946 -48.21 17.15 -1.26
C GLY A 946 -47.48 16.49 -0.09
N VAL A 947 -46.20 16.83 0.08
CA VAL A 947 -45.32 16.52 1.23
C VAL A 947 -45.75 15.27 2.04
N GLY A 948 -45.33 14.08 1.60
CA GLY A 948 -45.35 12.80 2.33
C GLY A 948 -46.32 12.69 3.52
N THR A 949 -47.59 12.38 3.25
CA THR A 949 -48.62 12.15 4.29
C THR A 949 -49.24 10.76 4.23
N THR A 950 -48.43 9.71 4.19
CA THR A 950 -48.82 8.51 4.95
C THR A 950 -48.44 8.77 6.41
N ARG A 951 -49.44 9.13 7.23
CA ARG A 951 -49.38 9.43 8.69
C ARG A 951 -49.27 10.91 9.09
N ARG A 952 -50.29 11.72 8.80
CA ARG A 952 -50.81 12.63 9.84
C ARG A 952 -52.01 11.98 10.50
N LYS A 953 -51.80 10.86 11.21
CA LYS A 953 -52.80 10.45 12.20
C LYS A 953 -52.79 11.57 13.26
N PRO A 954 -53.95 12.12 13.67
CA PRO A 954 -53.98 13.07 14.77
C PRO A 954 -53.32 12.41 15.99
N ALA A 955 -52.22 12.99 16.49
CA ALA A 955 -51.57 12.50 17.69
C ALA A 955 -52.52 12.74 18.87
N ARG A 956 -52.89 11.68 19.58
CA ARG A 956 -53.71 11.79 20.80
C ARG A 956 -52.84 12.34 21.91
N ILE A 957 -53.13 13.55 22.36
CA ILE A 957 -52.39 14.21 23.44
C ILE A 957 -53.01 13.79 24.78
N HIS A 958 -52.19 13.19 25.65
CA HIS A 958 -52.60 12.81 26.99
C HIS A 958 -52.19 13.91 27.97
N ARG A 959 -53.16 14.46 28.71
CA ARG A 959 -52.97 15.50 29.73
C ARG A 959 -53.60 15.04 31.03
N MET A 960 -52.89 15.21 32.14
CA MET A 960 -53.45 15.05 33.48
C MET A 960 -54.25 16.30 33.83
N THR A 961 -55.56 16.17 34.07
CA THR A 961 -56.40 17.26 34.57
C THR A 961 -56.67 17.08 36.06
N ASN A 962 -56.73 18.17 36.82
CA ASN A 962 -57.09 18.10 38.24
C ASN A 962 -58.51 17.53 38.39
N GLY A 963 -58.63 16.34 38.97
CA GLY A 963 -59.89 15.58 39.08
C GLY A 963 -60.08 14.45 38.06
N ALA A 964 -59.03 14.03 37.33
CA ALA A 964 -59.09 12.92 36.38
C ALA A 964 -59.53 11.60 37.03
N ASN A 965 -60.34 10.82 36.30
CA ASN A 965 -60.82 9.52 36.78
C ASN A 965 -59.68 8.49 36.81
N GLN A 966 -59.74 7.48 37.69
CA GLN A 966 -58.68 6.47 37.86
C GLN A 966 -58.30 5.77 36.54
N ALA A 967 -59.28 5.58 35.64
CA ALA A 967 -59.05 5.03 34.30
C ALA A 967 -58.24 5.98 33.39
N GLU A 968 -58.46 7.30 33.49
CA GLU A 968 -57.75 8.32 32.70
C GLU A 968 -56.33 8.52 33.23
N THR A 969 -56.14 8.49 34.55
CA THR A 969 -54.81 8.47 35.18
C THR A 969 -54.01 7.26 34.73
N ALA A 970 -54.64 6.07 34.69
CA ALA A 970 -53.98 4.84 34.22
C ALA A 970 -53.63 4.90 32.73
N GLN A 971 -54.48 5.48 31.89
CA GLN A 971 -54.18 5.71 30.47
C GLN A 971 -53.02 6.70 30.30
N THR A 972 -52.97 7.75 31.11
CA THR A 972 -51.89 8.75 31.08
C THR A 972 -50.56 8.13 31.52
N ILE A 973 -50.54 7.33 32.58
CA ILE A 973 -49.37 6.56 33.02
C ILE A 973 -48.86 5.63 31.91
N ASN A 974 -49.77 4.88 31.27
CA ASN A 974 -49.42 4.02 30.14
C ASN A 974 -48.84 4.82 28.97
N ALA A 975 -49.42 5.98 28.66
CA ALA A 975 -48.91 6.86 27.61
C ALA A 975 -47.49 7.38 27.93
N ILE A 976 -47.20 7.72 29.20
CA ILE A 976 -45.85 8.15 29.61
C ILE A 976 -44.83 7.04 29.34
N TYR A 977 -45.13 5.79 29.75
CA TYR A 977 -44.24 4.67 29.49
C TYR A 977 -44.11 4.35 28.01
N CYS A 978 -45.21 4.37 27.24
CA CYS A 978 -45.16 4.14 25.80
C CYS A 978 -44.28 5.16 25.08
N GLN A 979 -44.32 6.42 25.49
CA GLN A 979 -43.51 7.48 24.90
C GLN A 979 -42.05 7.43 25.35
N VAL A 980 -41.80 7.43 26.66
CA VAL A 980 -40.44 7.55 27.22
C VAL A 980 -39.66 6.25 27.05
N MET A 981 -40.32 5.09 27.14
CA MET A 981 -39.69 3.78 26.96
C MET A 981 -39.87 3.19 25.56
N ASP A 982 -40.43 3.96 24.62
CA ASP A 982 -40.65 3.58 23.21
C ASP A 982 -41.26 2.17 23.05
N VAL A 983 -42.45 1.97 23.62
CA VAL A 983 -43.16 0.68 23.63
C VAL A 983 -44.26 0.69 22.57
N PHE A 984 -44.12 -0.19 21.57
CA PHE A 984 -44.97 -0.22 20.37
C PHE A 984 -46.40 -0.75 20.59
N SER A 985 -46.60 -1.69 21.52
CA SER A 985 -47.85 -2.48 21.62
C SER A 985 -48.92 -1.92 22.56
N GLY A 986 -48.76 -0.71 23.13
CA GLY A 986 -49.68 -0.13 24.11
C GLY A 986 -49.77 -0.86 25.47
N GLN A 987 -49.24 -2.08 25.55
CA GLN A 987 -49.07 -2.87 26.76
C GLN A 987 -47.64 -2.68 27.29
N VAL A 988 -47.50 -2.01 28.42
CA VAL A 988 -46.20 -1.72 29.05
C VAL A 988 -45.72 -2.98 29.80
N PRO A 989 -44.55 -3.56 29.45
CA PRO A 989 -43.97 -4.66 30.20
C PRO A 989 -43.77 -4.32 31.68
N GLY A 990 -44.03 -5.29 32.58
CA GLY A 990 -43.91 -5.08 34.02
C GLY A 990 -42.51 -4.64 34.48
N GLU A 991 -41.47 -5.05 33.75
CA GLU A 991 -40.07 -4.68 34.01
C GLU A 991 -39.77 -3.18 33.85
N PHE A 992 -40.59 -2.45 33.10
CA PHE A 992 -40.42 -0.99 32.93
C PHE A 992 -41.23 -0.17 33.92
N ARG A 993 -42.20 -0.79 34.61
CA ARG A 993 -43.07 -0.10 35.54
C ARG A 993 -42.39 0.16 36.87
N ARG A 994 -42.64 1.34 37.40
CA ARG A 994 -42.13 1.84 38.68
C ARG A 994 -43.31 2.18 39.56
N SER A 995 -43.66 1.25 40.46
CA SER A 995 -44.82 1.37 41.35
C SER A 995 -44.74 2.60 42.26
N ASP A 996 -43.53 3.04 42.60
CA ASP A 996 -43.26 4.24 43.40
C ASP A 996 -43.66 5.53 42.67
N LEU A 997 -43.28 5.68 41.39
CA LEU A 997 -43.67 6.83 40.58
C LEU A 997 -45.16 6.81 40.23
N GLU A 998 -45.72 5.63 39.94
CA GLU A 998 -47.15 5.47 39.64
C GLU A 998 -48.03 5.89 40.83
N SER A 999 -47.63 5.51 42.05
CA SER A 999 -48.37 5.87 43.27
C SER A 999 -48.30 7.38 43.53
N LYS A 1000 -47.12 7.98 43.39
CA LYS A 1000 -46.93 9.43 43.58
C LYS A 1000 -47.74 10.27 42.59
N LEU A 1001 -47.80 9.86 41.32
CA LEU A 1001 -48.60 10.59 40.31
C LEU A 1001 -50.10 10.39 40.51
N ARG A 1002 -50.54 9.21 40.98
CA ARG A 1002 -51.95 8.96 41.34
C ARG A 1002 -52.41 9.79 42.54
N ASN A 1003 -51.51 10.01 43.50
CA ASN A 1003 -51.77 10.83 44.68
C ASN A 1003 -51.64 12.33 44.41
N GLY A 1004 -51.18 12.74 43.22
CA GLY A 1004 -50.93 14.15 42.88
C GLY A 1004 -49.68 14.75 43.53
N GLU A 1005 -48.77 13.92 44.06
CA GLU A 1005 -47.53 14.36 44.73
C GLU A 1005 -46.45 14.81 43.74
N ILE A 1006 -46.50 14.33 42.50
CA ILE A 1006 -45.57 14.70 41.42
C ILE A 1006 -46.35 15.06 40.15
N SER A 1007 -45.81 15.98 39.35
CA SER A 1007 -46.38 16.31 38.04
C SER A 1007 -46.01 15.27 36.96
N VAL A 1008 -46.67 15.32 35.80
CA VAL A 1008 -46.31 14.46 34.66
C VAL A 1008 -44.87 14.76 34.21
N ARG A 1009 -44.45 16.03 34.27
CA ARG A 1009 -43.07 16.43 34.00
C ARG A 1009 -42.07 15.80 34.97
N GLU A 1010 -42.38 15.80 36.26
CA GLU A 1010 -41.54 15.16 37.27
C GLU A 1010 -41.45 13.64 37.09
N PHE A 1011 -42.57 13.00 36.78
CA PHE A 1011 -42.60 11.59 36.44
C PHE A 1011 -41.70 11.29 35.24
N VAL A 1012 -41.80 12.07 34.16
CA VAL A 1012 -40.97 11.91 32.96
C VAL A 1012 -39.48 12.10 33.27
N ARG A 1013 -39.13 13.08 34.10
CA ARG A 1013 -37.75 13.37 34.54
C ARG A 1013 -37.14 12.19 35.30
N GLU A 1014 -37.87 11.66 36.29
CA GLU A 1014 -37.43 10.53 37.12
C GLU A 1014 -37.41 9.21 36.34
N LEU A 1015 -38.32 9.04 35.37
CA LEU A 1015 -38.32 7.85 34.51
C LEU A 1015 -37.13 7.86 33.53
N ALA A 1016 -36.87 8.99 32.86
CA ALA A 1016 -35.77 9.10 31.89
C ALA A 1016 -34.37 9.13 32.54
N SER A 1017 -34.28 9.48 33.83
CA SER A 1017 -33.05 9.38 34.61
C SER A 1017 -32.86 8.04 35.34
N SER A 1018 -33.83 7.12 35.23
CA SER A 1018 -33.78 5.82 35.89
C SER A 1018 -32.71 4.88 35.30
N GLU A 1019 -32.30 3.89 36.11
CA GLU A 1019 -31.37 2.85 35.65
C GLU A 1019 -31.97 1.99 34.52
N ILE A 1020 -33.30 1.85 34.49
CA ILE A 1020 -34.03 1.10 33.45
C ILE A 1020 -33.87 1.81 32.09
N TYR A 1021 -34.06 3.13 32.06
CA TYR A 1021 -33.84 3.93 30.86
C TYR A 1021 -32.36 3.90 30.44
N ARG A 1022 -31.44 4.00 31.42
CA ARG A 1022 -29.99 3.93 31.18
C ARG A 1022 -29.57 2.61 30.52
N LYS A 1023 -30.05 1.46 31.01
CA LYS A 1023 -29.74 0.14 30.44
C LYS A 1023 -30.26 -0.02 29.01
N ARG A 1024 -31.40 0.60 28.70
CA ARG A 1024 -32.07 0.41 27.41
C ARG A 1024 -31.59 1.38 26.33
N PHE A 1025 -31.40 2.66 26.64
CA PHE A 1025 -31.13 3.69 25.63
C PHE A 1025 -29.77 4.39 25.79
N TYR A 1026 -29.06 4.19 26.91
CA TYR A 1026 -27.76 4.84 27.15
C TYR A 1026 -26.57 3.88 27.03
N THR A 1027 -26.55 2.78 27.78
CA THR A 1027 -25.40 1.84 27.77
C THR A 1027 -25.12 1.13 26.44
N PRO A 1028 -26.12 0.78 25.59
CA PRO A 1028 -25.84 0.05 24.36
C PRO A 1028 -25.50 0.95 23.16
N TYR A 1029 -25.58 2.28 23.31
CA TYR A 1029 -25.53 3.21 22.18
C TYR A 1029 -24.53 4.35 22.41
N PRO A 1030 -23.89 4.87 21.33
CA PRO A 1030 -22.99 6.01 21.43
C PRO A 1030 -23.75 7.30 21.77
N ASN A 1031 -23.07 8.27 22.41
CA ASN A 1031 -23.69 9.51 22.89
C ASN A 1031 -24.51 10.27 21.83
N THR A 1032 -24.12 10.24 20.56
CA THR A 1032 -24.89 10.90 19.47
C THR A 1032 -26.27 10.27 19.27
N LYS A 1033 -26.37 8.94 19.32
CA LYS A 1033 -27.64 8.22 19.21
C LYS A 1033 -28.45 8.34 20.50
N VAL A 1034 -27.79 8.40 21.66
CA VAL A 1034 -28.43 8.74 22.94
C VAL A 1034 -29.13 10.11 22.86
N ILE A 1035 -28.45 11.12 22.30
CA ILE A 1035 -29.03 12.46 22.15
C ILE A 1035 -30.26 12.41 21.24
N GLU A 1036 -30.20 11.69 20.12
CA GLU A 1036 -31.36 11.48 19.26
C GLU A 1036 -32.54 10.84 20.02
N PHE A 1037 -32.29 9.80 20.82
CA PHE A 1037 -33.32 9.18 21.66
C PHE A 1037 -33.88 10.16 22.68
N LEU A 1038 -33.06 10.94 23.36
CA LEU A 1038 -33.53 11.94 24.33
C LEU A 1038 -34.42 13.00 23.65
N PHE A 1039 -34.03 13.50 22.48
CA PHE A 1039 -34.84 14.45 21.70
C PHE A 1039 -36.16 13.82 21.23
N ARG A 1040 -36.14 12.54 20.82
CA ARG A 1040 -37.33 11.81 20.39
C ARG A 1040 -38.29 11.52 21.56
N HIS A 1041 -37.78 11.06 22.69
CA HIS A 1041 -38.59 10.63 23.84
C HIS A 1041 -39.11 11.82 24.65
N LEU A 1042 -38.29 12.84 24.88
CA LEU A 1042 -38.63 13.98 25.75
C LEU A 1042 -39.18 15.18 24.97
N LEU A 1043 -38.69 15.44 23.76
CA LEU A 1043 -39.13 16.57 22.94
C LEU A 1043 -39.97 16.16 21.74
N GLY A 1044 -40.10 14.86 21.43
CA GLY A 1044 -40.92 14.38 20.33
C GLY A 1044 -40.40 14.74 18.93
N ARG A 1045 -39.14 15.18 18.78
CA ARG A 1045 -38.55 15.58 17.50
C ARG A 1045 -37.09 15.09 17.39
N ALA A 1046 -36.50 15.18 16.20
CA ALA A 1046 -35.05 15.02 16.06
C ALA A 1046 -34.28 16.29 16.49
N PRO A 1047 -32.97 16.20 16.81
CA PRO A 1047 -32.10 17.37 17.02
C PRO A 1047 -32.10 18.28 15.79
N ALA A 1048 -32.24 19.59 16.00
CA ALA A 1048 -32.49 20.55 14.93
C ALA A 1048 -31.21 21.11 14.30
N THR A 1049 -30.14 21.23 15.10
CA THR A 1049 -28.88 21.84 14.67
C THR A 1049 -27.70 21.10 15.26
N GLN A 1050 -26.54 21.22 14.61
CA GLN A 1050 -25.29 20.68 15.14
C GLN A 1050 -24.88 21.32 16.48
N ALA A 1051 -25.33 22.55 16.75
CA ALA A 1051 -25.10 23.23 18.01
C ALA A 1051 -25.81 22.50 19.17
N GLU A 1052 -27.06 22.08 18.98
CA GLU A 1052 -27.80 21.27 19.97
C GLU A 1052 -27.08 19.95 20.25
N ILE A 1053 -26.64 19.23 19.19
CA ILE A 1053 -25.91 17.97 19.34
C ILE A 1053 -24.61 18.18 20.12
N ARG A 1054 -23.84 19.23 19.83
CA ARG A 1054 -22.60 19.55 20.56
C ARG A 1054 -22.87 19.91 22.02
N GLN A 1055 -23.89 20.73 22.29
CA GLN A 1055 -24.26 21.14 23.63
C GLN A 1055 -24.65 19.93 24.50
N TYR A 1056 -25.54 19.07 24.00
CA TYR A 1056 -25.99 17.91 24.76
C TYR A 1056 -24.95 16.79 24.83
N ASN A 1057 -24.04 16.68 23.85
CA ASN A 1057 -22.90 15.77 23.96
C ASN A 1057 -21.93 16.23 25.05
N LYS A 1058 -21.69 17.54 25.18
CA LYS A 1058 -20.90 18.11 26.28
C LYS A 1058 -21.58 17.85 27.63
N LEU A 1059 -22.89 18.08 27.74
CA LEU A 1059 -23.64 17.80 28.97
C LEU A 1059 -23.61 16.32 29.38
N LEU A 1060 -23.69 15.40 28.40
CA LEU A 1060 -23.56 13.96 28.66
C LEU A 1060 -22.14 13.56 29.08
N ALA A 1061 -21.12 14.21 28.54
CA ALA A 1061 -19.72 13.96 28.91
C ALA A 1061 -19.39 14.49 30.31
N ASP A 1062 -19.85 15.69 30.64
CA ASP A 1062 -19.50 16.39 31.89
C ASP A 1062 -20.37 15.96 33.08
N GLY A 1063 -21.68 15.76 32.86
CA GLY A 1063 -22.67 15.53 33.93
C GLY A 1063 -23.46 14.21 33.82
N GLY A 1064 -23.18 13.40 32.80
CA GLY A 1064 -23.87 12.14 32.55
C GLY A 1064 -25.33 12.28 32.12
N LEU A 1065 -26.04 11.14 32.05
CA LEU A 1065 -27.42 11.07 31.55
C LEU A 1065 -28.40 11.94 32.36
N LYS A 1066 -28.28 11.95 33.69
CA LYS A 1066 -29.21 12.69 34.57
C LYS A 1066 -29.15 14.19 34.31
N ALA A 1067 -27.96 14.75 34.14
CA ALA A 1067 -27.79 16.18 33.84
C ALA A 1067 -28.40 16.57 32.49
N ALA A 1068 -28.22 15.73 31.45
CA ALA A 1068 -28.80 15.99 30.14
C ALA A 1068 -30.33 15.91 30.15
N VAL A 1069 -30.92 14.93 30.86
CA VAL A 1069 -32.38 14.80 31.01
C VAL A 1069 -32.97 16.01 31.73
N VAL A 1070 -32.35 16.44 32.84
CA VAL A 1070 -32.80 17.63 33.60
C VAL A 1070 -32.76 18.87 32.71
N ALA A 1071 -31.66 19.10 31.99
CA ALA A 1071 -31.52 20.24 31.09
C ALA A 1071 -32.59 20.26 29.96
N MET A 1072 -33.00 19.09 29.46
CA MET A 1072 -34.03 18.99 28.42
C MET A 1072 -35.44 19.21 28.96
N VAL A 1073 -35.76 18.65 30.13
CA VAL A 1073 -37.09 18.75 30.76
C VAL A 1073 -37.34 20.14 31.33
N GLU A 1074 -36.30 20.83 31.79
CA GLU A 1074 -36.37 22.22 32.29
C GLU A 1074 -36.19 23.26 31.17
N SER A 1075 -36.04 22.82 29.92
CA SER A 1075 -35.93 23.74 28.78
C SER A 1075 -37.21 24.53 28.54
N SER A 1076 -37.07 25.76 28.04
CA SER A 1076 -38.21 26.59 27.63
C SER A 1076 -39.05 25.94 26.53
N GLU A 1077 -38.44 25.07 25.72
CA GLU A 1077 -39.16 24.28 24.72
C GLU A 1077 -40.07 23.25 25.37
N TYR A 1078 -39.59 22.47 26.34
CA TYR A 1078 -40.41 21.49 27.04
C TYR A 1078 -41.59 22.16 27.74
N ALA A 1079 -41.33 23.28 28.44
CA ALA A 1079 -42.37 24.05 29.11
C ALA A 1079 -43.44 24.61 28.14
N ARG A 1080 -43.03 25.10 26.96
CA ARG A 1080 -43.96 25.68 25.97
C ARG A 1080 -44.92 24.65 25.38
N PHE A 1081 -44.46 23.42 25.15
CA PHE A 1081 -45.24 22.42 24.41
C PHE A 1081 -45.90 21.36 25.29
N PHE A 1082 -45.30 21.03 26.44
CA PHE A 1082 -45.82 20.00 27.34
C PHE A 1082 -46.22 20.55 28.72
N GLY A 1083 -45.54 21.60 29.21
CA GLY A 1083 -45.83 22.15 30.54
C GLY A 1083 -45.61 21.12 31.66
N GLU A 1084 -46.43 21.17 32.70
CA GLU A 1084 -46.35 20.25 33.86
C GLU A 1084 -47.14 18.94 33.65
N ASP A 1085 -48.23 19.00 32.87
CA ASP A 1085 -49.30 18.01 32.93
C ASP A 1085 -49.47 17.20 31.63
N VAL A 1086 -48.76 17.55 30.56
CA VAL A 1086 -48.91 16.87 29.26
C VAL A 1086 -47.78 15.87 29.05
N VAL A 1087 -48.15 14.67 28.61
CA VAL A 1087 -47.19 13.63 28.22
C VAL A 1087 -46.52 14.06 26.91
N PRO A 1088 -45.18 13.95 26.78
CA PRO A 1088 -44.52 14.20 25.51
C PRO A 1088 -45.15 13.39 24.38
N TYR A 1089 -45.29 14.00 23.21
CA TYR A 1089 -45.86 13.37 22.03
C TYR A 1089 -45.03 13.71 20.81
N LYS A 1090 -45.12 12.88 19.77
CA LYS A 1090 -44.36 13.04 18.53
C LYS A 1090 -44.78 14.32 17.80
N ARG A 1091 -43.81 15.15 17.44
CA ARG A 1091 -43.97 16.46 16.78
C ARG A 1091 -43.20 16.46 15.47
N PHE A 1092 -43.84 16.96 14.41
CA PHE A 1092 -43.23 17.14 13.09
C PHE A 1092 -43.10 18.64 12.80
N PRO A 1093 -41.99 19.28 13.20
CA PRO A 1093 -41.81 20.72 13.00
C PRO A 1093 -41.73 21.05 11.50
N ALA A 1094 -42.44 22.10 11.07
CA ALA A 1094 -42.48 22.53 9.67
C ALA A 1094 -41.31 23.46 9.25
N LEU A 1095 -40.54 23.96 10.22
CA LEU A 1095 -39.38 24.86 10.07
C LEU A 1095 -38.34 24.35 11.06
N PRO A 1096 -37.11 23.89 10.69
CA PRO A 1096 -36.14 24.34 9.69
C PRO A 1096 -35.73 23.24 8.65
N ALA A 1097 -34.89 23.59 7.68
CA ALA A 1097 -34.44 22.69 6.61
C ALA A 1097 -33.80 21.39 7.16
N GLY A 1098 -34.41 20.23 6.85
CA GLY A 1098 -33.92 18.91 7.23
C GLY A 1098 -34.63 18.25 8.42
N ASN A 1099 -35.30 19.00 9.30
CA ASN A 1099 -35.92 18.43 10.51
C ASN A 1099 -37.16 17.60 10.26
N TYR A 1100 -37.96 17.98 9.25
CA TYR A 1100 -39.16 17.21 8.88
C TYR A 1100 -38.77 15.80 8.40
N LEU A 1101 -37.78 15.71 7.52
CA LEU A 1101 -37.28 14.43 7.01
C LEU A 1101 -36.61 13.61 8.12
N GLY A 1102 -35.73 14.23 8.92
CA GLY A 1102 -35.05 13.55 10.03
C GLY A 1102 -36.02 13.01 11.08
N SER A 1103 -37.07 13.78 11.44
CA SER A 1103 -38.08 13.33 12.40
C SER A 1103 -39.02 12.26 11.82
N ALA A 1104 -39.33 12.31 10.51
CA ALA A 1104 -40.11 11.28 9.83
C ALA A 1104 -39.34 9.95 9.71
N ILE A 1105 -38.05 10.01 9.37
CA ILE A 1105 -37.21 8.81 9.24
C ILE A 1105 -36.94 8.20 10.63
N ALA A 1106 -36.63 9.00 11.64
CA ALA A 1106 -36.44 8.52 13.02
C ALA A 1106 -37.71 7.92 13.65
N ASP A 1107 -38.90 8.24 13.13
CA ASP A 1107 -40.17 7.61 13.54
C ASP A 1107 -40.38 6.23 12.90
N THR A 1108 -39.81 5.99 11.72
CA THR A 1108 -39.87 4.69 11.04
C THR A 1108 -38.87 3.67 11.56
N ASP A 1109 -37.84 4.13 12.28
CA ASP A 1109 -36.73 3.32 12.80
C ASP A 1109 -37.12 2.61 14.12
N LEU A 1110 -37.21 1.28 14.09
CA LEU A 1110 -37.54 0.47 15.27
C LEU A 1110 -36.30 0.28 16.15
N VAL A 1111 -36.46 0.24 17.48
CA VAL A 1111 -35.37 0.17 18.49
C VAL A 1111 -34.30 -0.93 18.25
N LYS A 1112 -34.59 -1.95 17.44
CA LYS A 1112 -33.67 -3.06 17.10
C LYS A 1112 -33.23 -3.13 15.63
N GLN A 1113 -33.52 -2.13 14.79
CA GLN A 1113 -32.99 -2.09 13.42
C GLN A 1113 -31.50 -1.75 13.39
N SER A 1114 -30.80 -2.29 12.38
CA SER A 1114 -29.36 -2.10 12.15
C SER A 1114 -29.00 -0.62 12.08
N TRP A 1115 -27.91 -0.23 12.74
CA TRP A 1115 -27.37 1.13 12.76
C TRP A 1115 -27.28 1.69 11.32
N SER A 1116 -28.09 2.71 11.05
CA SER A 1116 -28.00 3.54 9.85
C SER A 1116 -27.67 4.97 10.28
N ASP A 1117 -26.71 5.58 9.59
CA ASP A 1117 -26.11 6.89 9.85
C ASP A 1117 -27.10 8.04 9.61
N LEU A 1118 -28.15 8.15 10.40
CA LEU A 1118 -29.20 9.15 10.21
C LEU A 1118 -28.95 10.49 10.92
N SER A 1119 -27.81 10.64 11.60
CA SER A 1119 -27.33 11.96 12.05
C SER A 1119 -25.83 12.01 12.45
N PRO A 1120 -24.86 11.65 11.57
CA PRO A 1120 -23.52 12.18 11.74
C PRO A 1120 -23.52 13.66 11.32
N SER A 1121 -22.83 14.49 12.10
CA SER A 1121 -22.64 15.93 11.95
C SER A 1121 -22.99 16.55 10.58
N THR A 1122 -23.85 17.58 10.56
CA THR A 1122 -24.13 18.33 9.33
C THR A 1122 -22.85 18.94 8.74
N MET A 1123 -22.56 18.65 7.47
CA MET A 1123 -21.46 19.27 6.71
C MET A 1123 -21.74 20.77 6.55
N GLY A 1124 -21.03 21.60 7.32
CA GLY A 1124 -21.04 23.04 7.18
C GLY A 1124 -20.25 23.46 5.93
N GLY A 1125 -20.95 23.63 4.81
CA GLY A 1125 -20.41 24.30 3.63
C GLY A 1125 -20.37 25.82 3.85
N ARG A 1126 -19.18 26.38 4.05
CA ARG A 1126 -18.90 27.80 3.77
C ARG A 1126 -19.06 28.01 2.27
N PHE A 1127 -20.10 28.74 1.86
CA PHE A 1127 -20.08 29.40 0.55
C PHE A 1127 -19.20 30.64 0.66
N SER A 1128 -18.05 30.60 0.00
CA SER A 1128 -17.28 31.79 -0.35
C SER A 1128 -17.91 32.46 -1.58
N ARG A 1129 -18.51 33.63 -1.36
CA ARG A 1129 -18.24 34.83 -2.13
C ARG A 1129 -18.06 35.97 -1.13
#